data_AF-A0A8K0RCU3-F1
#
_entry.id   AF-A0A8K0RCU3-F1
#
_cell.length_a   1.000
_cell.length_b   1.000
_cell.length_c   1.000
_cell.angle_alpha   90.00
_cell.angle_beta   90.00
_cell.angle_gamma   90.00
#
_symmetry.space_group_name_H-M   'P 1'
#
loop_
_entity.id
_entity.type
_entity.pdbx_description
1 polymer ?
#
loop_
_entity_poly.entity_id
_entity_poly.type
_entity_poly.pdbx_seq_one_letter_code
_entity_poly.pdbx_strand_id
1 'polypeptide(L)'
;MSPRSWTSGLTGYFVYILLVATLGPLLFGFHLGELNAPEDIIRCKVKAYKPATAGPNLPQCIEMTPTEWGVVGSMYTLGGLLGALSAGPVASRYGRLRTMQLTTIFFTIGPVFEALSPSIAVMAFGRLLSGVGAGAAVVIVPLYISEISPPAQRGFFGAFTQIMCNVGILIAQILGYFLSHDSAWRLILAAGGLIGIAQALGLLLSVESPKYIAQQGNVSLAKKTLRKIRGESADIDSEASEWGAAGAEDINEEEQTLLTNEDGPAQATAKQSDQEGKLSILQVFRHPDYKSAAIAVIMVMLAQQFSGINSIVMYGVSLLAGLLESNSALLNLAVSALNIVVTAGGAPLVDKLGRKTCLLNSLAGMGISSLLLAIGIIKSIPVLSAVAVLLFVASFGLGLGPVPFILASELVGSDAADATQSIALAANWIATFIVAQFFPLASAKLHGKVYFIFAALSAFFFAFISWYVPETKGKKNADEVWGRERRLDGFDFSNSDEELGKHAIRNNAVNSAHRHDPPPSIISPAFTPPATPGTSTPSHPRPPRSIPVDTSASTNTPRPELLEKLPQVDCEVRARIPTTTGHEMWLHVYRNSVDTKEHLAIVFGGQIRSRSLDAERPGETELDRMTRGAYVGRLYPGRTSSRVEQLKRAEGIPSKRKPETLSDHVDKSNGHLSPSSASSENGDAQPISPSDLPLVRIHSECYTGETVWSARCDCGEQLDEAARLMADPILSPSGGAIIYLRQEGRGIGLGEKLKAYNLQDLGNDTYEANILLRHPADARSYGLATAMLMDLGLGGDRGIRLLTNNPDKVHAVEGPGREVVVRERVAMVPIAWKTGGEKGIKSEEVEKYLSTKIEKFKHMLDQK
;
A
#
# COMPACT_ATOMS: atom_id res chain seq x y z
N MET A 1 -22.00 5.91 16.34
CA MET A 1 -21.05 7.03 16.30
C MET A 1 -21.83 8.33 16.49
N SER A 2 -21.44 9.16 17.46
CA SER A 2 -22.14 10.42 17.75
C SER A 2 -21.73 11.51 16.74
N PRO A 3 -22.62 12.44 16.36
CA PRO A 3 -22.32 13.49 15.37
C PRO A 3 -21.17 14.43 15.76
N ARG A 4 -20.83 14.51 17.06
CA ARG A 4 -19.82 15.42 17.61
C ARG A 4 -18.37 14.95 17.47
N SER A 5 -18.12 13.67 17.18
CA SER A 5 -16.75 13.15 16.97
C SER A 5 -16.24 13.30 15.53
N TRP A 6 -17.09 13.74 14.60
CA TRP A 6 -16.74 13.84 13.17
C TRP A 6 -16.02 15.16 12.83
N THR A 7 -16.31 16.24 13.57
CA THR A 7 -15.78 17.58 13.34
C THR A 7 -14.52 17.92 14.13
N SER A 8 -14.15 17.11 15.12
CA SER A 8 -13.05 17.42 16.06
C SER A 8 -11.64 17.33 15.46
N GLY A 9 -11.50 16.91 14.20
CA GLY A 9 -10.22 16.83 13.48
C GLY A 9 -10.17 17.62 12.15
N LEU A 10 -11.15 18.47 11.88
CA LEU A 10 -11.23 19.24 10.62
C LEU A 10 -10.81 20.69 10.86
N THR A 11 -9.68 21.10 10.30
CA THR A 11 -9.24 22.50 10.36
C THR A 11 -9.99 23.35 9.34
N GLY A 12 -10.16 24.65 9.63
CA GLY A 12 -10.70 25.61 8.66
C GLY A 12 -9.86 25.68 7.38
N TYR A 13 -8.54 25.44 7.49
CA TYR A 13 -7.65 25.42 6.34
C TYR A 13 -7.86 24.21 5.43
N PHE A 14 -8.13 23.02 5.99
CA PHE A 14 -8.51 21.85 5.20
C PHE A 14 -9.81 22.11 4.42
N VAL A 15 -10.82 22.69 5.06
CA VAL A 15 -12.10 23.02 4.41
C VAL A 15 -11.88 24.03 3.27
N TYR A 16 -11.04 25.04 3.48
CA TYR A 16 -10.67 26.00 2.44
C TYR A 16 -10.06 25.31 1.21
N ILE A 17 -9.05 24.47 1.42
CA ILE A 17 -8.38 23.74 0.32
C ILE A 17 -9.36 22.82 -0.41
N LEU A 18 -10.22 22.11 0.33
CA LEU A 18 -11.24 21.23 -0.24
C LEU A 18 -12.20 22.01 -1.14
N LEU A 19 -12.72 23.15 -0.66
CA LEU A 19 -13.65 23.99 -1.43
C LEU A 19 -12.98 24.58 -2.67
N VAL A 20 -11.75 25.07 -2.56
CA VAL A 20 -11.00 25.63 -3.71
C VAL A 20 -10.69 24.55 -4.75
N ALA A 21 -10.20 23.38 -4.31
CA ALA A 21 -9.89 22.28 -5.22
C ALA A 21 -11.15 21.79 -5.96
N THR A 22 -12.28 21.71 -5.26
CA THR A 22 -13.55 21.23 -5.82
C THR A 22 -14.25 22.22 -6.77
N LEU A 23 -13.76 23.45 -6.91
CA LEU A 23 -14.20 24.36 -7.98
C LEU A 23 -13.92 23.78 -9.39
N GLY A 24 -12.91 22.92 -9.54
CA GLY A 24 -12.64 22.22 -10.79
C GLY A 24 -13.77 21.25 -11.21
N PRO A 25 -14.15 20.27 -10.36
CA PRO A 25 -15.34 19.45 -10.54
C PRO A 25 -16.63 20.26 -10.72
N LEU A 26 -16.77 21.38 -10.00
CA LEU A 26 -17.89 22.30 -10.22
C LEU A 26 -17.91 22.87 -11.64
N LEU A 27 -16.77 23.33 -12.15
CA LEU A 27 -16.63 23.82 -13.53
C LEU A 27 -16.89 22.71 -14.55
N PHE A 28 -16.45 21.48 -14.29
CA PHE A 28 -16.82 20.33 -15.12
C PHE A 28 -18.36 20.19 -15.22
N GLY A 29 -19.05 20.19 -14.09
CA GLY A 29 -20.51 20.09 -14.07
C GLY A 29 -21.20 21.30 -14.71
N PHE A 30 -20.66 22.50 -14.50
CA PHE A 30 -21.14 23.74 -15.10
C PHE A 30 -21.11 23.65 -16.63
N HIS A 31 -19.94 23.34 -17.20
CA HIS A 31 -19.78 23.25 -18.65
C HIS A 31 -20.57 22.09 -19.28
N LEU A 32 -20.85 21.03 -18.51
CA LEU A 32 -21.70 19.94 -18.98
C LEU A 32 -23.17 20.39 -19.16
N GLY A 33 -23.65 21.32 -18.32
CA GLY A 33 -25.04 21.78 -18.30
C GLY A 33 -25.32 23.14 -18.96
N GLU A 34 -24.31 23.98 -19.18
CA GLU A 34 -24.45 25.39 -19.57
C GLU A 34 -25.19 25.63 -20.90
N LEU A 35 -25.11 24.67 -21.84
CA LEU A 35 -25.76 24.79 -23.15
C LEU A 35 -27.19 24.24 -23.20
N ASN A 36 -27.65 23.53 -22.15
CA ASN A 36 -28.94 22.82 -22.17
C ASN A 36 -30.13 23.79 -22.23
N ALA A 37 -30.20 24.75 -21.29
CA ALA A 37 -31.28 25.73 -21.23
C ALA A 37 -31.28 26.76 -22.38
N PRO A 38 -30.12 27.36 -22.77
CA PRO A 38 -30.10 28.38 -23.83
C PRO A 38 -30.09 27.80 -25.26
N GLU A 39 -30.24 26.48 -25.47
CA GLU A 39 -30.14 25.85 -26.79
C GLU A 39 -30.97 26.57 -27.86
N ASP A 40 -32.26 26.77 -27.62
CA ASP A 40 -33.17 27.32 -28.63
C ASP A 40 -32.87 28.77 -28.99
N ILE A 41 -32.22 29.50 -28.07
CA ILE A 41 -31.85 30.91 -28.24
C ILE A 41 -30.53 30.99 -28.99
N ILE A 42 -29.53 30.22 -28.58
CA ILE A 42 -28.23 30.17 -29.26
C ILE A 42 -28.42 29.76 -30.72
N ARG A 43 -29.32 28.80 -31.01
CA ARG A 43 -29.58 28.27 -32.36
C ARG A 43 -30.60 29.07 -33.20
N CYS A 44 -31.01 30.26 -32.76
CA CYS A 44 -32.00 31.10 -33.45
C CYS A 44 -33.38 30.44 -33.69
N LYS A 45 -33.84 29.48 -32.85
CA LYS A 45 -35.15 28.83 -33.06
C LYS A 45 -36.35 29.73 -32.68
N VAL A 46 -36.14 30.73 -31.83
CA VAL A 46 -37.19 31.66 -31.41
C VAL A 46 -37.35 32.77 -32.46
N LYS A 47 -38.55 32.84 -33.08
CA LYS A 47 -38.89 33.70 -34.25
C LYS A 47 -38.63 35.21 -34.09
N ALA A 48 -38.41 35.70 -32.86
CA ALA A 48 -38.12 37.10 -32.58
C ALA A 48 -36.66 37.50 -32.80
N TYR A 49 -35.75 36.52 -32.95
CA TYR A 49 -34.32 36.77 -33.09
C TYR A 49 -33.91 36.81 -34.55
N LYS A 50 -33.29 37.92 -34.96
CA LYS A 50 -32.70 38.08 -36.30
C LYS A 50 -31.20 37.77 -36.22
N PRO A 51 -30.63 36.99 -37.15
CA PRO A 51 -29.18 36.91 -37.28
C PRO A 51 -28.63 38.32 -37.51
N ALA A 52 -27.61 38.72 -36.76
CA ALA A 52 -27.12 40.09 -36.81
C ALA A 52 -26.55 40.40 -38.21
N THR A 53 -27.11 41.43 -38.83
CA THR A 53 -26.58 42.12 -40.00
C THR A 53 -25.24 42.78 -39.68
N ALA A 54 -24.34 42.81 -40.68
CA ALA A 54 -23.00 43.38 -40.63
C ALA A 54 -22.89 44.69 -39.82
N GLY A 55 -22.29 44.59 -38.64
CA GLY A 55 -21.92 45.69 -37.74
C GLY A 55 -20.84 45.22 -36.76
N PRO A 56 -20.23 46.10 -35.95
CA PRO A 56 -19.12 45.76 -35.03
C PRO A 56 -19.55 44.96 -33.79
N ASN A 57 -20.85 44.66 -33.63
CA ASN A 57 -21.41 43.99 -32.46
C ASN A 57 -21.51 42.47 -32.66
N LEU A 58 -21.33 41.72 -31.57
CA LEU A 58 -21.49 40.27 -31.56
C LEU A 58 -22.92 39.84 -31.95
N PRO A 59 -23.09 38.71 -32.67
CA PRO A 59 -24.40 38.26 -33.09
C PRO A 59 -25.26 37.82 -31.89
N GLN A 60 -26.57 38.07 -31.97
CA GLN A 60 -27.52 37.72 -30.91
C GLN A 60 -27.72 36.21 -30.77
N CYS A 61 -27.71 35.48 -31.90
CA CYS A 61 -27.75 34.03 -31.99
C CYS A 61 -26.89 33.56 -33.17
N ILE A 62 -26.59 32.26 -33.24
CA ILE A 62 -25.76 31.62 -34.26
C ILE A 62 -26.63 30.54 -34.93
N GLU A 63 -26.89 30.68 -36.23
CA GLU A 63 -27.68 29.67 -36.95
C GLU A 63 -26.92 28.34 -37.01
N MET A 64 -27.56 27.25 -36.53
CA MET A 64 -26.94 25.94 -36.39
C MET A 64 -27.93 24.79 -36.62
N THR A 65 -27.53 23.84 -37.45
CA THR A 65 -28.18 22.54 -37.61
C THR A 65 -28.02 21.69 -36.34
N PRO A 66 -28.87 20.66 -36.11
CA PRO A 66 -28.71 19.74 -34.98
C PRO A 66 -27.35 19.03 -34.97
N THR A 67 -26.79 18.78 -36.16
CA THR A 67 -25.46 18.19 -36.33
C THR A 67 -24.35 19.13 -35.88
N GLU A 68 -24.41 20.42 -36.24
CA GLU A 68 -23.42 21.41 -35.82
C GLU A 68 -23.51 21.70 -34.31
N TRP A 69 -24.72 21.69 -33.75
CA TRP A 69 -24.90 21.76 -32.30
C TRP A 69 -24.26 20.57 -31.58
N GLY A 70 -24.47 19.36 -32.12
CA GLY A 70 -23.80 18.15 -31.66
C GLY A 70 -22.27 18.28 -31.71
N VAL A 71 -21.71 18.85 -32.77
CA VAL A 71 -20.27 19.12 -32.89
C VAL A 71 -19.79 20.05 -31.77
N VAL A 72 -20.47 21.16 -31.50
CA VAL A 72 -20.11 22.08 -30.41
C VAL A 72 -20.17 21.40 -29.04
N GLY A 73 -21.18 20.57 -28.78
CA GLY A 73 -21.25 19.75 -27.57
C GLY A 73 -20.11 18.73 -27.48
N SER A 74 -19.79 18.06 -28.59
CA SER A 74 -18.78 17.01 -28.65
C SER A 74 -17.34 17.53 -28.52
N MET A 75 -17.05 18.77 -28.96
CA MET A 75 -15.72 19.38 -28.80
C MET A 75 -15.32 19.54 -27.34
N TYR A 76 -16.28 19.84 -26.45
CA TYR A 76 -16.05 19.82 -25.01
C TYR A 76 -15.59 18.45 -24.53
N THR A 77 -16.25 17.38 -24.99
CA THR A 77 -15.90 16.01 -24.59
C THR A 77 -14.58 15.53 -25.19
N LEU A 78 -14.24 15.98 -26.41
CA LEU A 78 -12.92 15.73 -27.02
C LEU A 78 -11.81 16.43 -26.24
N GLY A 79 -12.03 17.69 -25.84
CA GLY A 79 -11.12 18.41 -24.94
C GLY A 79 -10.96 17.68 -23.62
N GLY A 80 -12.07 17.20 -23.04
CA GLY A 80 -12.09 16.38 -21.84
C GLY A 80 -11.21 15.13 -21.92
N LEU A 81 -11.27 14.41 -23.04
CA LEU A 81 -10.40 13.26 -23.29
C LEU A 81 -8.91 13.64 -23.31
N LEU A 82 -8.55 14.72 -24.01
CA LEU A 82 -7.17 15.22 -24.07
C LEU A 82 -6.69 15.67 -22.68
N GLY A 83 -7.55 16.35 -21.92
CA GLY A 83 -7.29 16.74 -20.54
C GLY A 83 -7.06 15.53 -19.64
N ALA A 84 -7.92 14.51 -19.70
CA ALA A 84 -7.83 13.36 -18.82
C ALA A 84 -6.61 12.46 -19.09
N LEU A 85 -6.22 12.31 -20.37
CA LEU A 85 -5.02 11.56 -20.77
C LEU A 85 -3.72 12.28 -20.42
N SER A 86 -3.70 13.61 -20.50
CA SER A 86 -2.51 14.42 -20.20
C SER A 86 -2.32 14.69 -18.70
N ALA A 87 -3.40 14.71 -17.92
CA ALA A 87 -3.37 15.06 -16.51
C ALA A 87 -2.48 14.16 -15.64
N GLY A 88 -2.57 12.84 -15.77
CA GLY A 88 -1.80 11.89 -14.95
C GLY A 88 -0.28 12.09 -15.07
N PRO A 89 0.30 12.08 -16.28
CA PRO A 89 1.71 12.37 -16.50
C PRO A 89 2.15 13.75 -15.97
N VAL A 90 1.34 14.79 -16.20
CA VAL A 90 1.64 16.15 -15.75
C VAL A 90 1.64 16.23 -14.22
N ALA A 91 0.65 15.65 -13.54
CA ALA A 91 0.58 15.64 -12.09
C ALA A 91 1.67 14.80 -11.43
N SER A 92 2.10 13.73 -12.08
CA SER A 92 3.25 12.95 -11.63
C SER A 92 4.57 13.72 -11.70
N ARG A 93 4.73 14.62 -12.68
CA ARG A 93 5.97 15.39 -12.91
C ARG A 93 6.01 16.71 -12.16
N TYR A 94 4.90 17.44 -12.11
CA TYR A 94 4.84 18.81 -11.57
C TYR A 94 4.08 18.92 -10.25
N GLY A 95 3.46 17.85 -9.77
CA GLY A 95 2.63 17.84 -8.57
C GLY A 95 1.15 18.10 -8.85
N ARG A 96 0.32 17.87 -7.84
CA ARG A 96 -1.15 17.97 -7.96
C ARG A 96 -1.59 19.43 -8.00
N LEU A 97 -1.03 20.28 -7.14
CA LEU A 97 -1.36 21.70 -7.07
C LEU A 97 -1.02 22.44 -8.36
N ARG A 98 0.19 22.25 -8.88
CA ARG A 98 0.62 22.89 -10.14
C ARG A 98 -0.24 22.46 -11.32
N THR A 99 -0.65 21.19 -11.36
CA THR A 99 -1.53 20.70 -12.41
C THR A 99 -2.92 21.34 -12.30
N MET A 100 -3.48 21.47 -11.10
CA MET A 100 -4.74 22.22 -10.90
C MET A 100 -4.60 23.69 -11.34
N GLN A 101 -3.49 24.37 -11.01
CA GLN A 101 -3.23 25.74 -11.47
C GLN A 101 -3.16 25.84 -13.00
N LEU A 102 -2.62 24.84 -13.71
CA LEU A 102 -2.65 24.81 -15.17
C LEU A 102 -4.07 24.66 -15.72
N THR A 103 -4.95 23.90 -15.05
CA THR A 103 -6.34 23.74 -15.50
C THR A 103 -7.13 25.05 -15.46
N THR A 104 -6.81 25.98 -14.53
CA THR A 104 -7.54 27.25 -14.42
C THR A 104 -7.28 28.18 -15.61
N ILE A 105 -6.14 28.03 -16.31
CA ILE A 105 -5.87 28.74 -17.56
C ILE A 105 -6.93 28.37 -18.59
N PHE A 106 -7.21 27.07 -18.75
CA PHE A 106 -8.23 26.57 -19.66
C PHE A 106 -9.64 26.96 -19.23
N PHE A 107 -9.95 26.88 -17.94
CA PHE A 107 -11.24 27.32 -17.39
C PHE A 107 -11.46 28.83 -17.45
N THR A 108 -10.43 29.63 -17.68
CA THR A 108 -10.57 31.08 -17.88
C THR A 108 -10.66 31.42 -19.36
N ILE A 109 -9.74 30.89 -20.16
CA ILE A 109 -9.63 31.22 -21.58
C ILE A 109 -10.80 30.61 -22.38
N GLY A 110 -11.13 29.33 -22.16
CA GLY A 110 -12.21 28.65 -22.87
C GLY A 110 -13.54 29.41 -22.80
N PRO A 111 -14.03 29.73 -21.59
CA PRO A 111 -15.29 30.46 -21.44
C PRO A 111 -15.28 31.89 -22.01
N VAL A 112 -14.11 32.54 -22.08
CA VAL A 112 -13.97 33.84 -22.78
C VAL A 112 -14.20 33.68 -24.28
N PHE A 113 -13.61 32.65 -24.91
CA PHE A 113 -13.86 32.33 -26.32
C PHE A 113 -15.33 31.99 -26.57
N GLU A 114 -15.96 31.25 -25.66
CA GLU A 114 -17.37 30.89 -25.75
C GLU A 114 -18.30 32.11 -25.62
N ALA A 115 -18.11 32.93 -24.59
CA ALA A 115 -18.90 34.13 -24.33
C ALA A 115 -18.77 35.18 -25.44
N LEU A 116 -17.59 35.30 -26.06
CA LEU A 116 -17.32 36.25 -27.15
C LEU A 116 -17.43 35.63 -28.54
N SER A 117 -18.00 34.42 -28.67
CA SER A 117 -18.05 33.71 -29.95
C SER A 117 -18.94 34.41 -31.00
N PRO A 118 -18.41 34.72 -32.21
CA PRO A 118 -19.20 35.22 -33.33
C PRO A 118 -19.61 34.10 -34.30
N SER A 119 -19.03 32.91 -34.19
CA SER A 119 -19.24 31.80 -35.11
C SER A 119 -19.15 30.44 -34.42
N ILE A 120 -19.66 29.41 -35.09
CA ILE A 120 -19.64 28.01 -34.65
C ILE A 120 -18.21 27.56 -34.32
N ALA A 121 -17.23 27.92 -35.16
CA ALA A 121 -15.83 27.51 -34.98
C ALA A 121 -15.19 28.08 -33.70
N VAL A 122 -15.46 29.35 -33.39
CA VAL A 122 -14.94 29.99 -32.17
C VAL A 122 -15.59 29.39 -30.93
N MET A 123 -16.90 29.13 -30.97
CA MET A 123 -17.61 28.45 -29.90
C MET A 123 -17.09 27.02 -29.69
N ALA A 124 -16.91 26.26 -30.76
CA ALA A 124 -16.34 24.92 -30.74
C ALA A 124 -14.92 24.89 -30.15
N PHE A 125 -14.08 25.87 -30.49
CA PHE A 125 -12.72 26.00 -29.96
C PHE A 125 -12.73 26.37 -28.47
N GLY A 126 -13.59 27.31 -28.04
CA GLY A 126 -13.77 27.62 -26.62
C GLY A 126 -14.19 26.39 -25.83
N ARG A 127 -15.15 25.63 -26.34
CA ARG A 127 -15.63 24.37 -25.75
C ARG A 127 -14.52 23.34 -25.65
N LEU A 128 -13.68 23.21 -26.67
CA LEU A 128 -12.49 22.34 -26.63
C LEU A 128 -11.55 22.73 -25.48
N LEU A 129 -11.25 24.01 -25.30
CA LEU A 129 -10.39 24.49 -24.21
C LEU A 129 -11.02 24.25 -22.84
N SER A 130 -12.28 24.62 -22.64
CA SER A 130 -13.04 24.35 -21.41
C SER A 130 -13.07 22.85 -21.11
N GLY A 131 -13.17 22.03 -22.16
CA GLY A 131 -13.05 20.58 -22.10
C GLY A 131 -11.71 20.10 -21.57
N VAL A 132 -10.59 20.61 -22.09
CA VAL A 132 -9.24 20.25 -21.61
C VAL A 132 -9.08 20.53 -20.12
N GLY A 133 -9.54 21.70 -19.65
CA GLY A 133 -9.56 22.04 -18.22
C GLY A 133 -10.42 21.07 -17.41
N ALA A 134 -11.64 20.82 -17.86
CA ALA A 134 -12.60 19.94 -17.19
C ALA A 134 -12.10 18.49 -17.09
N GLY A 135 -11.57 17.96 -18.19
CA GLY A 135 -10.97 16.63 -18.27
C GLY A 135 -9.82 16.43 -17.31
N ALA A 136 -8.90 17.40 -17.25
CA ALA A 136 -7.78 17.34 -16.34
C ALA A 136 -8.23 17.47 -14.87
N ALA A 137 -9.18 18.36 -14.58
CA ALA A 137 -9.68 18.60 -13.23
C ALA A 137 -10.34 17.35 -12.61
N VAL A 138 -11.16 16.61 -13.37
CA VAL A 138 -11.81 15.38 -12.86
C VAL A 138 -10.87 14.21 -12.65
N VAL A 139 -9.63 14.26 -13.17
CA VAL A 139 -8.57 13.30 -12.80
C VAL A 139 -7.84 13.77 -11.54
N ILE A 140 -7.38 15.03 -11.51
CA ILE A 140 -6.45 15.50 -10.48
C ILE A 140 -7.12 15.82 -9.15
N VAL A 141 -8.33 16.39 -9.19
CA VAL A 141 -9.00 16.83 -7.95
C VAL A 141 -9.36 15.65 -7.04
N PRO A 142 -9.93 14.53 -7.54
CA PRO A 142 -10.16 13.36 -6.68
C PRO A 142 -8.87 12.78 -6.09
N LEU A 143 -7.78 12.73 -6.87
CA LEU A 143 -6.48 12.29 -6.39
C LEU A 143 -5.98 13.19 -5.27
N TYR A 144 -6.00 14.51 -5.50
CA TYR A 144 -5.60 15.49 -4.51
C TYR A 144 -6.43 15.39 -3.22
N ILE A 145 -7.77 15.28 -3.33
CA ILE A 145 -8.67 15.10 -2.19
C ILE A 145 -8.32 13.82 -1.43
N SER A 146 -8.08 12.71 -2.11
CA SER A 146 -7.74 11.44 -1.46
C SER A 146 -6.42 11.48 -0.68
N GLU A 147 -5.46 12.30 -1.14
CA GLU A 147 -4.14 12.46 -0.54
C GLU A 147 -4.11 13.46 0.62
N ILE A 148 -5.02 14.46 0.63
CA ILE A 148 -5.14 15.41 1.75
C ILE A 148 -6.18 14.98 2.79
N SER A 149 -7.09 14.07 2.46
CA SER A 149 -8.18 13.66 3.35
C SER A 149 -7.71 12.69 4.44
N PRO A 150 -8.25 12.78 5.67
CA PRO A 150 -7.95 11.83 6.72
C PRO A 150 -8.26 10.38 6.28
N PRO A 151 -7.41 9.38 6.60
CA PRO A 151 -7.58 8.00 6.14
C PRO A 151 -8.98 7.42 6.41
N ALA A 152 -9.52 7.68 7.60
CA ALA A 152 -10.84 7.18 8.01
C ALA A 152 -12.03 7.81 7.26
N GLN A 153 -11.84 8.92 6.53
CA GLN A 153 -12.91 9.69 5.90
C GLN A 153 -12.69 9.92 4.39
N ARG A 154 -11.73 9.20 3.78
CA ARG A 154 -11.43 9.32 2.34
C ARG A 154 -12.65 9.07 1.45
N GLY A 155 -13.50 8.10 1.78
CA GLY A 155 -14.72 7.81 1.04
C GLY A 155 -15.71 8.98 1.05
N PHE A 156 -15.97 9.56 2.22
CA PHE A 156 -16.86 10.71 2.36
C PHE A 156 -16.35 11.94 1.61
N PHE A 157 -15.08 12.31 1.78
CA PHE A 157 -14.53 13.47 1.08
C PHE A 157 -14.34 13.21 -0.42
N GLY A 158 -14.10 11.96 -0.84
CA GLY A 158 -14.11 11.59 -2.26
C GLY A 158 -15.46 11.87 -2.94
N ALA A 159 -16.57 11.75 -2.21
CA ALA A 159 -17.90 12.07 -2.75
C ALA A 159 -18.09 13.58 -3.06
N PHE A 160 -17.28 14.48 -2.48
CA PHE A 160 -17.37 15.92 -2.76
C PHE A 160 -17.10 16.25 -4.23
N THR A 161 -16.30 15.45 -4.94
CA THR A 161 -16.13 15.61 -6.39
C THR A 161 -17.49 15.56 -7.10
N GLN A 162 -18.27 14.50 -6.88
CA GLN A 162 -19.57 14.35 -7.54
C GLN A 162 -20.60 15.38 -7.04
N ILE A 163 -20.59 15.70 -5.75
CA ILE A 163 -21.48 16.73 -5.18
C ILE A 163 -21.23 18.07 -5.89
N MET A 164 -19.97 18.45 -6.05
CA MET A 164 -19.61 19.72 -6.67
C MET A 164 -19.87 19.73 -8.19
N CYS A 165 -19.71 18.61 -8.89
CA CYS A 165 -20.21 18.46 -10.26
C CYS A 165 -21.71 18.77 -10.33
N ASN A 166 -22.52 18.20 -9.44
CA ASN A 166 -23.96 18.43 -9.43
C ASN A 166 -24.32 19.88 -9.08
N VAL A 167 -23.58 20.51 -8.16
CA VAL A 167 -23.72 21.95 -7.85
C VAL A 167 -23.42 22.79 -9.09
N GLY A 168 -22.38 22.46 -9.85
CA GLY A 168 -22.05 23.13 -11.11
C GLY A 168 -23.18 23.05 -12.14
N ILE A 169 -23.74 21.85 -12.33
CA ILE A 169 -24.90 21.63 -13.22
C ILE A 169 -26.08 22.50 -12.76
N LEU A 170 -26.36 22.53 -11.46
CA LEU A 170 -27.45 23.33 -10.91
C LEU A 170 -27.23 24.83 -11.16
N ILE A 171 -26.02 25.35 -10.90
CA ILE A 171 -25.69 26.76 -11.16
C ILE A 171 -25.89 27.09 -12.64
N ALA A 172 -25.38 26.26 -13.54
CA ALA A 172 -25.55 26.43 -14.98
C ALA A 172 -27.03 26.47 -15.39
N GLN A 173 -27.86 25.61 -14.80
CA GLN A 173 -29.30 25.58 -15.06
C GLN A 173 -30.06 26.76 -14.45
N ILE A 174 -29.67 27.24 -13.26
CA ILE A 174 -30.24 28.47 -12.66
C ILE A 174 -29.95 29.67 -13.56
N LEU A 175 -28.69 29.85 -13.95
CA LEU A 175 -28.29 30.91 -14.86
C LEU A 175 -29.00 30.75 -16.21
N GLY A 176 -29.09 29.52 -16.72
CA GLY A 176 -29.90 29.17 -17.89
C GLY A 176 -31.35 29.60 -17.77
N TYR A 177 -32.00 29.35 -16.64
CA TYR A 177 -33.40 29.73 -16.45
C TYR A 177 -33.62 31.25 -16.49
N PHE A 178 -32.71 32.04 -15.91
CA PHE A 178 -32.87 33.50 -15.82
C PHE A 178 -32.26 34.29 -16.98
N LEU A 179 -31.17 33.80 -17.57
CA LEU A 179 -30.36 34.53 -18.57
C LEU A 179 -30.48 33.95 -19.98
N SER A 180 -31.32 32.95 -20.20
CA SER A 180 -31.71 32.50 -21.55
C SER A 180 -32.70 33.49 -22.15
N HIS A 181 -32.23 34.70 -22.47
CA HIS A 181 -32.93 35.67 -23.32
C HIS A 181 -31.92 36.57 -24.03
N ASP A 182 -32.28 37.05 -25.22
CA ASP A 182 -31.49 37.99 -26.01
C ASP A 182 -30.01 37.59 -26.15
N SER A 183 -29.07 38.50 -25.88
CA SER A 183 -27.63 38.23 -25.82
C SER A 183 -27.14 37.87 -24.41
N ALA A 184 -28.04 37.77 -23.42
CA ALA A 184 -27.68 37.50 -22.02
C ALA A 184 -27.16 36.06 -21.82
N TRP A 185 -27.44 35.12 -22.74
CA TRP A 185 -26.89 33.76 -22.70
C TRP A 185 -25.35 33.74 -22.68
N ARG A 186 -24.70 34.77 -23.22
CA ARG A 186 -23.24 34.93 -23.18
C ARG A 186 -22.72 35.11 -21.74
N LEU A 187 -23.53 35.69 -20.85
CA LEU A 187 -23.19 35.85 -19.43
C LEU A 187 -23.20 34.51 -18.68
N ILE A 188 -24.00 33.53 -19.13
CA ILE A 188 -23.96 32.16 -18.61
C ILE A 188 -22.55 31.61 -18.84
N LEU A 189 -22.06 31.66 -20.08
CA LEU A 189 -20.73 31.15 -20.44
C LEU A 189 -19.62 31.93 -19.72
N ALA A 190 -19.74 33.26 -19.64
CA ALA A 190 -18.78 34.10 -18.93
C ALA A 190 -18.69 33.78 -17.43
N ALA A 191 -19.79 33.34 -16.80
CA ALA A 191 -19.78 32.95 -15.38
C ALA A 191 -18.84 31.76 -15.11
N GLY A 192 -18.71 30.82 -16.06
CA GLY A 192 -17.71 29.75 -15.99
C GLY A 192 -16.28 30.30 -15.88
N GLY A 193 -15.96 31.31 -16.69
CA GLY A 193 -14.66 32.00 -16.64
C GLY A 193 -14.39 32.69 -15.31
N LEU A 194 -15.41 33.33 -14.71
CA LEU A 194 -15.30 33.96 -13.39
C LEU A 194 -15.04 32.94 -12.28
N ILE A 195 -15.69 31.78 -12.33
CA ILE A 195 -15.45 30.69 -11.38
C ILE A 195 -14.01 30.15 -11.58
N GLY A 196 -13.54 30.04 -12.83
CA GLY A 196 -12.15 29.67 -13.15
C GLY A 196 -11.12 30.63 -12.56
N ILE A 197 -11.37 31.94 -12.63
CA ILE A 197 -10.52 32.97 -12.00
C ILE A 197 -10.56 32.85 -10.48
N ALA A 198 -11.74 32.65 -9.89
CA ALA A 198 -11.87 32.46 -8.44
C ALA A 198 -11.08 31.23 -7.97
N GLN A 199 -11.12 30.14 -8.74
CA GLN A 199 -10.28 28.97 -8.48
C GLN A 199 -8.80 29.28 -8.60
N ALA A 200 -8.38 30.01 -9.64
CA ALA A 200 -6.98 30.40 -9.83
C ALA A 200 -6.44 31.18 -8.62
N LEU A 201 -7.20 32.17 -8.15
CA LEU A 201 -6.85 32.98 -6.97
C LEU A 201 -6.82 32.14 -5.69
N GLY A 202 -7.79 31.24 -5.50
CA GLY A 202 -7.81 30.34 -4.35
C GLY A 202 -6.63 29.35 -4.33
N LEU A 203 -6.21 28.85 -5.49
CA LEU A 203 -5.09 27.92 -5.59
C LEU A 203 -3.74 28.58 -5.31
N LEU A 204 -3.64 29.91 -5.23
CA LEU A 204 -2.41 30.61 -4.82
C LEU A 204 -2.08 30.41 -3.34
N LEU A 205 -3.09 30.21 -2.48
CA LEU A 205 -2.91 30.02 -1.03
C LEU A 205 -3.01 28.54 -0.61
N SER A 206 -3.25 27.64 -1.57
CA SER A 206 -3.34 26.20 -1.38
C SER A 206 -1.95 25.57 -1.30
N VAL A 207 -1.85 24.39 -0.67
CA VAL A 207 -0.58 23.64 -0.54
C VAL A 207 -0.55 22.44 -1.48
N GLU A 208 0.66 22.01 -1.81
CA GLU A 208 0.86 20.77 -2.56
C GLU A 208 0.54 19.54 -1.69
N SER A 209 0.22 18.42 -2.32
CA SER A 209 -0.06 17.16 -1.64
C SER A 209 1.10 16.73 -0.73
N PRO A 210 0.88 16.52 0.58
CA PRO A 210 1.91 16.03 1.50
C PRO A 210 2.50 14.70 1.05
N LYS A 211 1.66 13.79 0.53
CA LYS A 211 2.09 12.49 0.00
C LYS A 211 3.02 12.66 -1.20
N TYR A 212 2.72 13.58 -2.12
CA TYR A 212 3.60 13.88 -3.25
C TYR A 212 4.95 14.46 -2.79
N ILE A 213 4.95 15.38 -1.83
CA ILE A 213 6.18 15.98 -1.29
C ILE A 213 7.05 14.92 -0.62
N ALA A 214 6.45 14.00 0.14
CA ALA A 214 7.15 12.88 0.74
C ALA A 214 7.79 11.96 -0.32
N GLN A 215 7.07 11.66 -1.41
CA GLN A 215 7.58 10.88 -2.54
C GLN A 215 8.75 11.55 -3.28
N GLN A 216 8.84 12.88 -3.26
CA GLN A 216 9.98 13.63 -3.81
C GLN A 216 11.20 13.62 -2.88
N GLY A 217 11.12 12.94 -1.72
CA GLY A 217 12.20 12.82 -0.75
C GLY A 217 12.26 13.95 0.29
N ASN A 218 11.32 14.91 0.28
CA ASN A 218 11.30 16.03 1.23
C ASN A 218 10.32 15.76 2.40
N VAL A 219 10.71 14.85 3.30
CA VAL A 219 9.85 14.39 4.40
C VAL A 219 9.52 15.49 5.41
N SER A 220 10.47 16.37 5.74
CA SER A 220 10.26 17.47 6.69
C SER A 220 9.21 18.47 6.19
N LEU A 221 9.28 18.86 4.92
CA LEU A 221 8.28 19.72 4.30
C LEU A 221 6.91 19.02 4.19
N ALA A 222 6.89 17.71 3.93
CA ALA A 222 5.66 16.92 3.93
C ALA A 222 4.98 16.92 5.30
N LYS A 223 5.74 16.71 6.39
CA LYS A 223 5.23 16.78 7.78
C LYS A 223 4.74 18.18 8.14
N LYS A 224 5.50 19.24 7.80
CA LYS A 224 5.10 20.65 8.02
C LYS A 224 3.79 20.98 7.28
N THR A 225 3.66 20.50 6.04
CA THR A 225 2.44 20.69 5.24
C THR A 225 1.27 19.90 5.82
N LEU A 226 1.49 18.66 6.27
CA LEU A 226 0.48 17.83 6.90
C LEU A 226 -0.01 18.42 8.25
N ARG A 227 0.91 18.92 9.09
CA ARG A 227 0.59 19.67 10.33
C ARG A 227 -0.28 20.89 10.02
N LYS A 228 0.01 21.64 8.95
CA LYS A 228 -0.82 22.78 8.53
C LYS A 228 -2.25 22.37 8.13
N ILE A 229 -2.41 21.20 7.52
CA ILE A 229 -3.73 20.69 7.10
C ILE A 229 -4.51 20.09 8.29
N ARG A 230 -3.84 19.31 9.16
CA ARG A 230 -4.47 18.58 10.28
C ARG A 230 -4.61 19.42 11.56
N GLY A 231 -3.82 20.48 11.71
CA GLY A 231 -3.73 21.32 12.91
C GLY A 231 -2.53 20.92 13.79
N GLU A 232 -2.04 21.84 14.60
CA GLU A 232 -0.82 21.65 15.41
C GLU A 232 -0.94 20.58 16.49
N SER A 233 -2.15 20.23 16.93
CA SER A 233 -2.41 19.26 17.99
C SER A 233 -2.70 17.84 17.49
N ALA A 234 -2.68 17.60 16.17
CA ALA A 234 -2.99 16.29 15.60
C ALA A 234 -1.73 15.42 15.52
N ASP A 235 -1.87 14.14 15.90
CA ASP A 235 -0.82 13.13 15.67
C ASP A 235 -0.69 12.86 14.17
N ILE A 236 0.38 13.37 13.57
CA ILE A 236 0.69 13.23 12.15
C ILE A 236 1.76 12.16 11.88
N ASP A 237 2.43 11.65 12.92
CA ASP A 237 3.58 10.77 12.75
C ASP A 237 3.17 9.36 12.31
N SER A 238 2.00 8.89 12.78
CA SER A 238 1.37 7.67 12.27
C SER A 238 1.05 7.75 10.78
N GLU A 239 0.38 8.81 10.32
CA GLU A 239 0.04 9.03 8.90
C GLU A 239 1.29 9.26 8.02
N ALA A 240 2.29 9.99 8.51
CA ALA A 240 3.54 10.22 7.79
C ALA A 240 4.39 8.94 7.69
N SER A 241 4.36 8.07 8.70
CA SER A 241 5.10 6.80 8.68
C SER A 241 4.60 5.83 7.59
N GLU A 242 3.30 5.86 7.26
CA GLU A 242 2.72 5.06 6.17
C GLU A 242 3.31 5.40 4.79
N TRP A 243 3.92 6.56 4.61
CA TRP A 243 4.53 6.98 3.34
C TRP A 243 6.02 6.62 3.24
N GLY A 244 6.55 5.79 4.15
CA GLY A 244 7.98 5.46 4.20
C GLY A 244 8.83 6.57 4.82
N ALA A 245 8.21 7.53 5.51
CA ALA A 245 8.84 8.71 6.09
C ALA A 245 9.31 8.51 7.55
N ALA A 246 9.53 7.26 7.95
CA ALA A 246 10.12 6.90 9.24
C ALA A 246 11.64 7.14 9.19
N GLY A 247 12.09 8.34 9.55
CA GLY A 247 13.52 8.64 9.66
C GLY A 247 13.94 10.11 9.65
N ALA A 248 13.03 11.04 9.36
CA ALA A 248 13.32 12.47 9.49
C ALA A 248 12.74 13.00 10.81
N GLU A 249 13.56 13.00 11.86
CA GLU A 249 13.31 13.83 13.04
C GLU A 249 13.43 15.32 12.66
N ASP A 250 12.71 16.17 13.41
CA ASP A 250 12.65 17.63 13.29
C ASP A 250 14.06 18.24 13.49
N ILE A 251 14.86 18.34 12.42
CA ILE A 251 16.10 19.14 12.43
C ILE A 251 15.68 20.61 12.37
N ASN A 252 15.99 21.36 13.43
CA ASN A 252 15.74 22.80 13.50
C ASN A 252 16.42 23.54 12.34
N GLU A 253 15.69 24.50 11.76
CA GLU A 253 16.13 25.35 10.64
C GLU A 253 17.42 26.17 10.94
N GLU A 254 17.93 26.19 12.18
CA GLU A 254 19.16 26.89 12.56
C GLU A 254 20.46 26.10 12.34
N GLU A 255 20.43 24.76 12.35
CA GLU A 255 21.65 23.94 12.16
C GLU A 255 22.05 23.79 10.69
N GLN A 256 21.11 24.03 9.76
CA GLN A 256 21.38 23.88 8.32
C GLN A 256 22.24 25.03 7.75
N THR A 257 22.31 26.16 8.47
CA THR A 257 23.16 27.31 8.15
C THR A 257 24.62 27.16 8.59
N LEU A 258 24.93 26.23 9.51
CA LEU A 258 26.27 26.05 10.07
C LEU A 258 27.14 25.03 9.32
N LEU A 259 26.57 24.28 8.39
CA LEU A 259 27.28 23.22 7.64
C LEU A 259 27.61 23.60 6.19
N THR A 260 27.27 24.80 5.73
CA THR A 260 27.67 25.29 4.39
C THR A 260 28.84 26.25 4.49
N ASN A 261 30.02 25.74 4.82
CA ASN A 261 31.30 26.40 4.55
C ASN A 261 32.37 25.32 4.48
N GLU A 262 32.60 24.76 3.29
CA GLU A 262 33.93 24.35 2.84
C GLU A 262 33.93 24.15 1.32
N ASP A 263 34.91 24.79 0.68
CA ASP A 263 35.06 24.98 -0.75
C ASP A 263 35.36 23.67 -1.51
N GLY A 264 34.53 23.35 -2.50
CA GLY A 264 34.76 22.29 -3.48
C GLY A 264 33.68 22.31 -4.58
N PRO A 265 34.03 22.10 -5.86
CA PRO A 265 33.12 22.41 -6.97
C PRO A 265 31.88 21.52 -6.91
N ALA A 266 30.73 22.18 -6.88
CA ALA A 266 29.40 21.57 -6.84
C ALA A 266 29.16 20.69 -8.08
N GLN A 267 29.35 19.38 -7.93
CA GLN A 267 28.63 18.39 -8.70
C GLN A 267 27.45 17.91 -7.87
N ALA A 268 26.29 18.46 -8.20
CA ALA A 268 25.00 17.99 -7.73
C ALA A 268 24.75 16.55 -8.23
N THR A 269 25.26 15.55 -7.50
CA THR A 269 24.72 14.19 -7.59
C THR A 269 23.49 14.14 -6.70
N ALA A 270 22.35 14.41 -7.32
CA ALA A 270 21.03 14.08 -6.79
C ALA A 270 21.05 12.63 -6.29
N LYS A 271 20.77 12.42 -5.00
CA LYS A 271 20.41 11.12 -4.45
C LYS A 271 19.20 10.62 -5.24
N GLN A 272 19.42 9.70 -6.17
CA GLN A 272 18.37 8.86 -6.72
C GLN A 272 17.91 7.95 -5.59
N SER A 273 16.82 8.35 -4.92
CA SER A 273 15.98 7.43 -4.16
C SER A 273 15.43 6.38 -5.13
N ASP A 274 15.40 5.14 -4.68
CA ASP A 274 14.83 4.00 -5.39
C ASP A 274 13.46 4.36 -6.00
N GLN A 275 13.42 4.41 -7.33
CA GLN A 275 12.17 4.35 -8.08
C GLN A 275 11.63 2.93 -7.92
N GLU A 276 10.74 2.70 -6.95
CA GLU A 276 9.64 1.77 -7.20
C GLU A 276 8.88 2.35 -8.39
N GLY A 277 9.17 1.80 -9.58
CA GLY A 277 8.75 2.39 -10.85
C GLY A 277 7.23 2.45 -10.93
N LYS A 278 6.68 3.68 -10.91
CA LYS A 278 5.29 3.95 -11.31
C LYS A 278 5.00 3.19 -12.60
N LEU A 279 4.05 2.26 -12.55
CA LEU A 279 3.72 1.43 -13.70
C LEU A 279 3.11 2.33 -14.78
N SER A 280 3.72 2.31 -15.95
CA SER A 280 3.14 2.93 -17.15
C SER A 280 1.78 2.29 -17.46
N ILE A 281 0.88 3.05 -18.09
CA ILE A 281 -0.43 2.60 -18.60
C ILE A 281 -0.34 1.21 -19.26
N LEU A 282 0.69 0.98 -20.08
CA LEU A 282 0.89 -0.29 -20.79
C LEU A 282 1.36 -1.42 -19.87
N GLN A 283 2.10 -1.11 -18.81
CA GLN A 283 2.58 -2.07 -17.83
C GLN A 283 1.45 -2.53 -16.89
N VAL A 284 0.49 -1.65 -16.57
CA VAL A 284 -0.71 -2.00 -15.77
C VAL A 284 -1.51 -3.13 -16.42
N PHE A 285 -1.73 -3.08 -17.74
CA PHE A 285 -2.47 -4.14 -18.46
C PHE A 285 -1.67 -5.41 -18.71
N ARG A 286 -0.34 -5.34 -18.64
CA ARG A 286 0.54 -6.51 -18.77
C ARG A 286 0.73 -7.24 -17.44
N HIS A 287 0.53 -6.55 -16.32
CA HIS A 287 0.61 -7.17 -15.00
C HIS A 287 -0.66 -7.98 -14.70
N PRO A 288 -0.56 -9.28 -14.39
CA PRO A 288 -1.72 -10.13 -14.16
C PRO A 288 -2.59 -9.65 -12.99
N ASP A 289 -1.96 -9.08 -11.96
CA ASP A 289 -2.67 -8.61 -10.75
C ASP A 289 -3.42 -7.28 -10.95
N TYR A 290 -2.90 -6.35 -11.75
CA TYR A 290 -3.54 -5.05 -11.94
C TYR A 290 -4.53 -5.04 -13.11
N LYS A 291 -4.40 -5.96 -14.07
CA LYS A 291 -5.29 -6.05 -15.23
C LYS A 291 -6.76 -6.23 -14.84
N SER A 292 -7.07 -7.15 -13.93
CA SER A 292 -8.46 -7.41 -13.51
C SER A 292 -9.08 -6.21 -12.79
N ALA A 293 -8.27 -5.52 -11.97
CA ALA A 293 -8.68 -4.29 -11.30
C ALA A 293 -8.92 -3.14 -12.27
N ALA A 294 -8.01 -2.93 -13.22
CA ALA A 294 -8.17 -1.91 -14.25
C ALA A 294 -9.42 -2.13 -15.12
N ILE A 295 -9.69 -3.37 -15.52
CA ILE A 295 -10.90 -3.73 -16.28
C ILE A 295 -12.17 -3.42 -15.46
N ALA A 296 -12.18 -3.76 -14.16
CA ALA A 296 -13.32 -3.46 -13.30
C ALA A 296 -13.61 -1.96 -13.22
N VAL A 297 -12.59 -1.12 -12.98
CA VAL A 297 -12.73 0.34 -12.89
C VAL A 297 -13.19 0.94 -14.23
N ILE A 298 -12.61 0.50 -15.35
CA ILE A 298 -13.01 0.94 -16.70
C ILE A 298 -14.49 0.60 -16.96
N MET A 299 -14.91 -0.62 -16.66
CA MET A 299 -16.29 -1.06 -16.91
C MET A 299 -17.30 -0.30 -16.03
N VAL A 300 -16.94 0.04 -14.79
CA VAL A 300 -17.77 0.89 -13.92
C VAL A 300 -17.87 2.32 -14.47
N MET A 301 -16.77 2.89 -14.98
CA MET A 301 -16.76 4.21 -15.63
C MET A 301 -17.58 4.22 -16.94
N LEU A 302 -17.55 3.14 -17.71
CA LEU A 302 -18.41 2.98 -18.89
C LEU A 302 -19.89 2.84 -18.49
N ALA A 303 -20.18 2.07 -17.44
CA ALA A 303 -21.53 1.92 -16.90
C ALA A 303 -22.12 3.27 -16.47
N GLN A 304 -21.31 4.14 -15.85
CA GLN A 304 -21.72 5.48 -15.47
C GLN A 304 -22.27 6.26 -16.67
N GLN A 305 -21.59 6.26 -17.81
CA GLN A 305 -21.97 7.07 -18.98
C GLN A 305 -23.05 6.41 -19.84
N PHE A 306 -22.90 5.11 -20.11
CA PHE A 306 -23.84 4.36 -20.93
C PHE A 306 -25.15 3.98 -20.23
N SER A 307 -25.26 4.25 -18.92
CA SER A 307 -26.55 4.28 -18.23
C SER A 307 -27.48 5.37 -18.78
N GLY A 308 -26.93 6.40 -19.44
CA GLY A 308 -27.69 7.45 -20.12
C GLY A 308 -27.83 8.76 -19.34
N ILE A 309 -27.10 8.96 -18.24
CA ILE A 309 -27.22 10.19 -17.42
C ILE A 309 -26.98 11.49 -18.20
N ASN A 310 -26.00 11.51 -19.11
CA ASN A 310 -25.71 12.69 -19.93
C ASN A 310 -26.86 13.06 -20.87
N SER A 311 -27.73 12.11 -21.23
CA SER A 311 -28.92 12.45 -22.05
C SER A 311 -29.85 13.42 -21.33
N ILE A 312 -30.00 13.27 -20.00
CA ILE A 312 -30.84 14.13 -19.17
C ILE A 312 -30.08 15.41 -18.81
N VAL A 313 -28.81 15.30 -18.42
CA VAL A 313 -28.03 16.48 -17.99
C VAL A 313 -27.80 17.45 -19.15
N MET A 314 -27.48 16.96 -20.35
CA MET A 314 -27.16 17.80 -21.52
C MET A 314 -28.39 18.21 -22.33
N TYR A 315 -29.44 17.38 -22.37
CA TYR A 315 -30.60 17.59 -23.26
C TYR A 315 -31.95 17.57 -22.55
N GLY A 316 -31.98 17.53 -21.21
CA GLY A 316 -33.20 17.34 -20.41
C GLY A 316 -34.32 18.35 -20.70
N VAL A 317 -34.01 19.63 -20.94
CA VAL A 317 -35.03 20.64 -21.28
C VAL A 317 -35.66 20.31 -22.63
N SER A 318 -34.84 20.06 -23.64
CA SER A 318 -35.30 19.73 -25.01
C SER A 318 -36.10 18.42 -25.06
N LEU A 319 -35.72 17.42 -24.26
CA LEU A 319 -36.40 16.13 -24.18
C LEU A 319 -37.82 16.27 -23.60
N LEU A 320 -37.97 17.12 -22.59
CA LEU A 320 -39.23 17.30 -21.85
C LEU A 320 -40.11 18.41 -22.43
N ALA A 321 -39.58 19.27 -23.30
CA ALA A 321 -40.30 20.38 -23.90
C ALA A 321 -41.59 19.93 -24.61
N GLY A 322 -41.56 18.82 -25.36
CA GLY A 322 -42.74 18.30 -26.07
C GLY A 322 -43.81 17.65 -25.18
N LEU A 323 -43.55 17.46 -23.88
CA LEU A 323 -44.47 16.83 -22.91
C LEU A 323 -44.93 17.79 -21.81
N LEU A 324 -44.10 18.78 -21.46
CA LEU A 324 -44.26 19.71 -20.35
C LEU A 324 -43.90 21.14 -20.78
N GLU A 325 -44.55 21.64 -21.85
CA GLU A 325 -44.20 22.89 -22.55
C GLU A 325 -43.95 24.10 -21.63
N SER A 326 -44.66 24.22 -20.50
CA SER A 326 -44.49 25.33 -19.55
C SER A 326 -43.58 25.05 -18.34
N ASN A 327 -43.24 23.79 -18.07
CA ASN A 327 -42.59 23.36 -16.82
C ASN A 327 -41.28 22.57 -17.02
N SER A 328 -40.83 22.35 -18.26
CA SER A 328 -39.66 21.52 -18.57
C SER A 328 -38.36 22.04 -17.93
N ALA A 329 -38.11 23.36 -18.00
CA ALA A 329 -36.93 23.98 -17.41
C ALA A 329 -36.95 23.91 -15.87
N LEU A 330 -38.12 24.16 -15.25
CA LEU A 330 -38.31 24.07 -13.80
C LEU A 330 -38.15 22.63 -13.30
N LEU A 331 -38.67 21.65 -14.04
CA LEU A 331 -38.48 20.24 -13.73
C LEU A 331 -37.01 19.83 -13.83
N ASN A 332 -36.29 20.28 -14.87
CA ASN A 332 -34.86 20.00 -15.00
C ASN A 332 -34.04 20.58 -13.82
N LEU A 333 -34.43 21.78 -13.37
CA LEU A 333 -33.84 22.40 -12.18
C LEU A 333 -34.12 21.57 -10.91
N ALA A 334 -35.35 21.09 -10.74
CA ALA A 334 -35.74 20.22 -9.63
C ALA A 334 -34.98 18.89 -9.65
N VAL A 335 -34.76 18.33 -10.84
CA VAL A 335 -33.97 17.10 -11.04
C VAL A 335 -32.51 17.30 -10.61
N SER A 336 -31.88 18.42 -10.96
CA SER A 336 -30.51 18.73 -10.52
C SER A 336 -30.41 18.99 -9.02
N ALA A 337 -31.38 19.71 -8.44
CA ALA A 337 -31.44 19.92 -6.99
C ALA A 337 -31.61 18.59 -6.25
N LEU A 338 -32.50 17.71 -6.74
CA LEU A 338 -32.67 16.36 -6.20
C LEU A 338 -31.37 15.57 -6.26
N ASN A 339 -30.63 15.65 -7.37
CA ASN A 339 -29.36 14.95 -7.52
C ASN A 339 -28.35 15.34 -6.44
N ILE A 340 -28.26 16.64 -6.10
CA ILE A 340 -27.38 17.11 -5.02
C ILE A 340 -27.82 16.51 -3.67
N VAL A 341 -29.11 16.59 -3.34
CA VAL A 341 -29.64 16.09 -2.06
C VAL A 341 -29.40 14.58 -1.94
N VAL A 342 -29.69 13.83 -2.99
CA VAL A 342 -29.54 12.36 -2.99
C VAL A 342 -28.06 11.96 -2.97
N THR A 343 -27.20 12.66 -3.70
CA THR A 343 -25.75 12.36 -3.70
C THR A 343 -25.13 12.70 -2.34
N ALA A 344 -25.44 13.87 -1.77
CA ALA A 344 -24.92 14.28 -0.46
C ALA A 344 -25.46 13.41 0.68
N GLY A 345 -26.76 13.06 0.65
CA GLY A 345 -27.38 12.14 1.61
C GLY A 345 -26.95 10.69 1.42
N GLY A 346 -26.60 10.30 0.20
CA GLY A 346 -26.10 8.97 -0.15
C GLY A 346 -24.62 8.76 0.17
N ALA A 347 -23.82 9.82 0.28
CA ALA A 347 -22.38 9.70 0.55
C ALA A 347 -22.07 8.90 1.85
N PRO A 348 -22.71 9.14 3.01
CA PRO A 348 -22.51 8.31 4.20
C PRO A 348 -23.07 6.89 4.06
N LEU A 349 -24.00 6.67 3.12
CA LEU A 349 -24.64 5.38 2.90
C LEU A 349 -23.72 4.42 2.13
N VAL A 350 -22.85 4.94 1.27
CA VAL A 350 -21.85 4.16 0.51
C VAL A 350 -20.94 3.38 1.47
N ASP A 351 -20.53 4.00 2.58
CA ASP A 351 -19.69 3.35 3.59
C ASP A 351 -20.47 2.30 4.41
N LYS A 352 -21.80 2.40 4.48
CA LYS A 352 -22.67 1.47 5.22
C LYS A 352 -23.17 0.29 4.38
N LEU A 353 -23.60 0.51 3.14
CA LEU A 353 -24.18 -0.53 2.27
C LEU A 353 -23.13 -1.31 1.48
N GLY A 354 -21.95 -0.71 1.27
CA GLY A 354 -20.93 -1.28 0.41
C GLY A 354 -21.03 -0.79 -1.03
N ARG A 355 -19.90 -0.79 -1.73
CA ARG A 355 -19.72 -0.07 -2.99
C ARG A 355 -20.40 -0.84 -4.12
N LYS A 356 -20.29 -2.17 -4.11
CA LYS A 356 -20.94 -3.06 -5.09
C LYS A 356 -22.45 -2.98 -4.99
N THR A 357 -22.99 -3.02 -3.77
CA THR A 357 -24.44 -2.93 -3.51
C THR A 357 -25.01 -1.60 -4.01
N CYS A 358 -24.34 -0.47 -3.74
CA CYS A 358 -24.74 0.84 -4.26
C CYS A 358 -24.75 0.89 -5.79
N LEU A 359 -23.72 0.35 -6.46
CA LEU A 359 -23.65 0.30 -7.93
C LEU A 359 -24.81 -0.51 -8.53
N LEU A 360 -25.10 -1.70 -7.97
CA LEU A 360 -26.16 -2.56 -8.47
C LEU A 360 -27.55 -1.95 -8.27
N ASN A 361 -27.82 -1.37 -7.09
CA ASN A 361 -29.09 -0.67 -6.83
C ASN A 361 -29.27 0.53 -7.75
N SER A 362 -28.19 1.28 -8.01
CA SER A 362 -28.19 2.41 -8.94
C SER A 362 -28.52 1.96 -10.37
N LEU A 363 -27.86 0.92 -10.89
CA LEU A 363 -28.12 0.38 -12.21
C LEU A 363 -29.53 -0.20 -12.36
N ALA A 364 -30.04 -0.92 -11.36
CA ALA A 364 -31.39 -1.44 -11.37
C ALA A 364 -32.43 -0.31 -11.40
N GLY A 365 -32.25 0.70 -10.54
CA GLY A 365 -33.12 1.88 -10.49
C GLY A 365 -33.10 2.69 -11.78
N MET A 366 -31.92 2.92 -12.37
CA MET A 366 -31.77 3.63 -13.65
C MET A 366 -32.34 2.82 -14.82
N GLY A 367 -32.14 1.50 -14.84
CA GLY A 367 -32.70 0.62 -15.87
C GLY A 367 -34.23 0.60 -15.85
N ILE A 368 -34.84 0.43 -14.67
CA ILE A 368 -36.29 0.49 -14.50
C ILE A 368 -36.82 1.87 -14.89
N SER A 369 -36.18 2.94 -14.41
CA SER A 369 -36.60 4.31 -14.71
C SER A 369 -36.47 4.64 -16.20
N SER A 370 -35.47 4.08 -16.90
CA SER A 370 -35.34 4.20 -18.36
C SER A 370 -36.51 3.55 -19.09
N LEU A 371 -36.97 2.38 -18.65
CA LEU A 371 -38.15 1.73 -19.22
C LEU A 371 -39.40 2.57 -19.01
N LEU A 372 -39.59 3.10 -17.80
CA LEU A 372 -40.71 3.99 -17.48
C LEU A 372 -40.67 5.27 -18.32
N LEU A 373 -39.49 5.84 -18.53
CA LEU A 373 -39.30 7.03 -19.36
C LEU A 373 -39.57 6.74 -20.84
N ALA A 374 -39.12 5.60 -21.36
CA ALA A 374 -39.43 5.16 -22.72
C ALA A 374 -40.95 5.05 -22.94
N ILE A 375 -41.65 4.40 -22.02
CA ILE A 375 -43.10 4.24 -22.05
C ILE A 375 -43.80 5.60 -21.93
N GLY A 376 -43.34 6.45 -21.00
CA GLY A 376 -43.88 7.79 -20.78
C GLY A 376 -43.81 8.67 -22.03
N ILE A 377 -42.67 8.66 -22.74
CA ILE A 377 -42.51 9.42 -23.98
C ILE A 377 -43.34 8.82 -25.12
N ILE A 378 -43.30 7.50 -25.32
CA ILE A 378 -44.03 6.83 -26.43
C ILE A 378 -45.54 6.96 -26.29
N LYS A 379 -46.05 6.89 -25.05
CA LYS A 379 -47.48 7.04 -24.74
C LYS A 379 -47.88 8.50 -24.47
N SER A 380 -46.92 9.43 -24.54
CA SER A 380 -47.12 10.85 -24.24
C SER A 380 -47.79 11.09 -22.88
N ILE A 381 -47.34 10.39 -21.83
CA ILE A 381 -47.81 10.53 -20.45
C ILE A 381 -46.82 11.43 -19.68
N PRO A 382 -47.14 12.73 -19.45
CA PRO A 382 -46.18 13.68 -18.91
C PRO A 382 -45.77 13.38 -17.47
N VAL A 383 -46.74 13.01 -16.62
CA VAL A 383 -46.51 12.70 -15.19
C VAL A 383 -45.56 11.51 -15.03
N LEU A 384 -45.78 10.44 -15.80
CA LEU A 384 -44.93 9.26 -15.78
C LEU A 384 -43.49 9.61 -16.21
N SER A 385 -43.34 10.43 -17.24
CA SER A 385 -42.03 10.87 -17.73
C SER A 385 -41.30 11.72 -16.69
N ALA A 386 -42.00 12.64 -16.02
CA ALA A 386 -41.44 13.48 -14.97
C ALA A 386 -40.97 12.65 -13.76
N VAL A 387 -41.82 11.74 -13.27
CA VAL A 387 -41.47 10.84 -12.16
C VAL A 387 -40.32 9.91 -12.54
N ALA A 388 -40.32 9.37 -13.77
CA ALA A 388 -39.26 8.51 -14.25
C ALA A 388 -37.90 9.24 -14.30
N VAL A 389 -37.85 10.49 -14.77
CA VAL A 389 -36.60 11.28 -14.78
C VAL A 389 -36.10 11.55 -13.35
N LEU A 390 -36.99 11.89 -12.41
CA LEU A 390 -36.63 12.11 -11.01
C LEU A 390 -36.06 10.83 -10.37
N LEU A 391 -36.73 9.69 -10.57
CA LEU A 391 -36.26 8.40 -10.07
C LEU A 391 -34.96 7.96 -10.73
N PHE A 392 -34.79 8.22 -12.02
CA PHE A 392 -33.57 7.92 -12.75
C PHE A 392 -32.37 8.66 -12.15
N VAL A 393 -32.49 9.97 -11.94
CA VAL A 393 -31.40 10.80 -11.40
C VAL A 393 -31.17 10.54 -9.91
N ALA A 394 -32.23 10.28 -9.13
CA ALA A 394 -32.06 9.83 -7.75
C ALA A 394 -31.30 8.49 -7.67
N SER A 395 -31.63 7.54 -8.53
CA SER A 395 -30.95 6.24 -8.60
C SER A 395 -29.47 6.41 -8.96
N PHE A 396 -29.13 7.32 -9.87
CA PHE A 396 -27.75 7.66 -10.23
C PHE A 396 -26.96 8.18 -9.02
N GLY A 397 -27.51 9.15 -8.28
CA GLY A 397 -26.85 9.78 -7.14
C GLY A 397 -26.51 8.84 -5.98
N LEU A 398 -27.25 7.73 -5.82
CA LEU A 398 -27.02 6.74 -4.77
C LEU A 398 -25.83 5.79 -5.01
N GLY A 399 -25.31 5.72 -6.23
CA GLY A 399 -24.26 4.75 -6.58
C GLY A 399 -23.37 5.20 -7.72
N LEU A 400 -23.85 5.13 -8.96
CA LEU A 400 -23.04 5.39 -10.16
C LEU A 400 -22.47 6.82 -10.23
N GLY A 401 -23.04 7.79 -9.50
CA GLY A 401 -22.44 9.12 -9.34
C GLY A 401 -21.12 9.07 -8.57
N PRO A 402 -21.16 8.88 -7.23
CA PRO A 402 -19.97 9.02 -6.39
C PRO A 402 -19.03 7.80 -6.38
N VAL A 403 -19.56 6.58 -6.52
CA VAL A 403 -18.76 5.35 -6.31
C VAL A 403 -17.62 5.17 -7.32
N PRO A 404 -17.77 5.44 -8.63
CA PRO A 404 -16.67 5.24 -9.59
C PRO A 404 -15.40 6.02 -9.25
N PHE A 405 -15.53 7.26 -8.74
CA PHE A 405 -14.39 8.09 -8.35
C PHE A 405 -13.65 7.57 -7.11
N ILE A 406 -14.36 6.86 -6.22
CA ILE A 406 -13.81 6.27 -5.00
C ILE A 406 -13.17 4.90 -5.29
N LEU A 407 -13.84 4.10 -6.14
CA LEU A 407 -13.52 2.70 -6.37
C LEU A 407 -12.14 2.49 -7.01
N ALA A 408 -11.66 3.43 -7.82
CA ALA A 408 -10.38 3.32 -8.50
C ALA A 408 -9.19 3.21 -7.54
N SER A 409 -9.17 4.03 -6.47
CA SER A 409 -8.12 4.00 -5.45
C SER A 409 -8.27 2.86 -4.44
N GLU A 410 -9.44 2.21 -4.39
CA GLU A 410 -9.68 1.06 -3.50
C GLU A 410 -9.38 -0.29 -4.18
N LEU A 411 -9.62 -0.40 -5.49
CA LEU A 411 -9.37 -1.62 -6.27
C LEU A 411 -7.92 -1.77 -6.74
N VAL A 412 -7.18 -0.67 -6.80
CA VAL A 412 -5.82 -0.60 -7.33
C VAL A 412 -4.90 -0.03 -6.26
N GLY A 413 -3.78 -0.70 -5.97
CA GLY A 413 -2.77 -0.17 -5.05
C GLY A 413 -2.24 1.20 -5.49
N SER A 414 -1.62 1.94 -4.57
CA SER A 414 -1.16 3.31 -4.80
C SER A 414 -0.22 3.48 -6.00
N ASP A 415 0.44 2.41 -6.40
CA ASP A 415 1.54 2.44 -7.37
C ASP A 415 1.02 2.39 -8.82
N ALA A 416 -0.21 1.91 -9.00
CA ALA A 416 -0.91 1.83 -10.28
C ALA A 416 -2.24 2.62 -10.32
N ALA A 417 -2.64 3.24 -9.20
CA ALA A 417 -3.87 4.00 -9.09
C ALA A 417 -3.92 5.18 -10.08
N ASP A 418 -2.84 5.95 -10.21
CA ASP A 418 -2.75 7.09 -11.12
C ASP A 418 -2.97 6.68 -12.59
N ALA A 419 -2.28 5.62 -13.02
CA ALA A 419 -2.36 5.11 -14.40
C ALA A 419 -3.72 4.49 -14.70
N THR A 420 -4.27 3.70 -13.78
CA THR A 420 -5.59 3.08 -13.94
C THR A 420 -6.69 4.13 -14.00
N GLN A 421 -6.64 5.13 -13.12
CA GLN A 421 -7.64 6.18 -13.07
C GLN A 421 -7.63 7.04 -14.35
N SER A 422 -6.44 7.36 -14.90
CA SER A 422 -6.35 8.10 -16.17
C SER A 422 -6.98 7.34 -17.34
N ILE A 423 -6.76 6.03 -17.45
CA ILE A 423 -7.36 5.20 -18.52
C ILE A 423 -8.86 5.03 -18.32
N ALA A 424 -9.30 4.78 -17.08
CA ALA A 424 -10.72 4.62 -16.78
C ALA A 424 -11.50 5.92 -17.05
N LEU A 425 -10.92 7.07 -16.72
CA LEU A 425 -11.50 8.38 -17.06
C LEU A 425 -11.40 8.67 -18.56
N ALA A 426 -10.37 8.23 -19.27
CA ALA A 426 -10.35 8.32 -20.73
C ALA A 426 -11.50 7.50 -21.35
N ALA A 427 -11.75 6.29 -20.86
CA ALA A 427 -12.90 5.48 -21.27
C ALA A 427 -14.24 6.18 -20.93
N ASN A 428 -14.33 6.82 -19.76
CA ASN A 428 -15.46 7.66 -19.38
C ASN A 428 -15.69 8.78 -20.40
N TRP A 429 -14.66 9.56 -20.74
CA TRP A 429 -14.77 10.66 -21.71
C TRP A 429 -15.13 10.19 -23.12
N ILE A 430 -14.61 9.04 -23.56
CA ILE A 430 -15.01 8.42 -24.84
C ILE A 430 -16.49 8.05 -24.83
N ALA A 431 -16.98 7.43 -23.75
CA ALA A 431 -18.39 7.09 -23.62
C ALA A 431 -19.27 8.36 -23.56
N THR A 432 -18.83 9.39 -22.84
CA THR A 432 -19.49 10.71 -22.80
C THR A 432 -19.56 11.35 -24.18
N PHE A 433 -18.48 11.32 -24.96
CA PHE A 433 -18.46 11.78 -26.36
C PHE A 433 -19.47 11.02 -27.21
N ILE A 434 -19.51 9.69 -27.12
CA ILE A 434 -20.45 8.86 -27.87
C ILE A 434 -21.89 9.25 -27.53
N VAL A 435 -22.23 9.35 -26.26
CA VAL A 435 -23.59 9.74 -25.85
C VAL A 435 -23.92 11.16 -26.32
N ALA A 436 -23.03 12.13 -26.11
CA ALA A 436 -23.26 13.52 -26.53
C ALA A 436 -23.45 13.66 -28.06
N GLN A 437 -22.61 13.00 -28.85
CA GLN A 437 -22.65 13.12 -30.31
C GLN A 437 -23.84 12.38 -30.93
N PHE A 438 -24.13 11.16 -30.47
CA PHE A 438 -25.11 10.29 -31.13
C PHE A 438 -26.50 10.36 -30.51
N PHE A 439 -26.66 10.83 -29.27
CA PHE A 439 -27.98 10.91 -28.64
C PHE A 439 -28.97 11.81 -29.39
N PRO A 440 -28.62 13.04 -29.82
CA PRO A 440 -29.57 13.88 -30.58
C PRO A 440 -30.05 13.21 -31.87
N LEU A 441 -29.14 12.52 -32.59
CA LEU A 441 -29.45 11.77 -33.81
C LEU A 441 -30.36 10.57 -33.53
N ALA A 442 -30.05 9.80 -32.48
CA ALA A 442 -30.85 8.66 -32.07
C ALA A 442 -32.24 9.10 -31.60
N SER A 443 -32.33 10.17 -30.82
CA SER A 443 -33.58 10.73 -30.31
C SER A 443 -34.47 11.24 -31.45
N ALA A 444 -33.89 11.90 -32.46
CA ALA A 444 -34.63 12.37 -33.63
C ALA A 444 -35.26 11.23 -34.46
N LYS A 445 -34.63 10.05 -34.52
CA LYS A 445 -35.13 8.90 -35.30
C LYS A 445 -35.98 7.92 -34.49
N LEU A 446 -35.61 7.69 -33.24
CA LEU A 446 -36.18 6.64 -32.39
C LEU A 446 -37.13 7.20 -31.33
N HIS A 447 -37.18 8.51 -31.14
CA HIS A 447 -37.95 9.18 -30.09
C HIS A 447 -37.71 8.51 -28.72
N GLY A 448 -38.77 8.23 -27.95
CA GLY A 448 -38.68 7.56 -26.65
C GLY A 448 -38.03 6.17 -26.68
N LYS A 449 -37.92 5.51 -27.85
CA LYS A 449 -37.34 4.16 -27.93
C LYS A 449 -35.83 4.13 -27.63
N VAL A 450 -35.13 5.26 -27.68
CA VAL A 450 -33.72 5.36 -27.27
C VAL A 450 -33.51 4.88 -25.83
N TYR A 451 -34.48 5.11 -24.95
CA TYR A 451 -34.35 4.70 -23.54
C TYR A 451 -34.46 3.18 -23.32
N PHE A 452 -34.95 2.40 -24.29
CA PHE A 452 -34.80 0.93 -24.25
C PHE A 452 -33.34 0.50 -24.41
N ILE A 453 -32.55 1.25 -25.18
CA ILE A 453 -31.12 0.98 -25.34
C ILE A 453 -30.40 1.20 -24.00
N PHE A 454 -30.69 2.30 -23.31
CA PHE A 454 -30.12 2.56 -21.98
C PHE A 454 -30.58 1.54 -20.93
N ALA A 455 -31.81 1.07 -20.98
CA ALA A 455 -32.29 -0.01 -20.12
C ALA A 455 -31.52 -1.33 -20.37
N ALA A 456 -31.31 -1.70 -21.64
CA ALA A 456 -30.57 -2.90 -22.01
C ALA A 456 -29.09 -2.81 -21.61
N LEU A 457 -28.45 -1.66 -21.83
CA LEU A 457 -27.07 -1.40 -21.39
C LEU A 457 -26.96 -1.44 -19.86
N SER A 458 -27.93 -0.87 -19.14
CA SER A 458 -27.96 -0.93 -17.67
C SER A 458 -28.06 -2.37 -17.16
N ALA A 459 -28.87 -3.22 -17.81
CA ALA A 459 -28.96 -4.64 -17.47
C ALA A 459 -27.65 -5.40 -17.76
N PHE A 460 -26.98 -5.09 -18.88
CA PHE A 460 -25.67 -5.65 -19.20
C PHE A 460 -24.62 -5.28 -18.15
N PHE A 461 -24.51 -3.99 -17.78
CA PHE A 461 -23.57 -3.57 -16.74
C PHE A 461 -23.94 -4.11 -15.36
N PHE A 462 -25.23 -4.28 -15.06
CA PHE A 462 -25.67 -4.92 -13.82
C PHE A 462 -25.17 -6.38 -13.75
N ALA A 463 -25.34 -7.14 -14.84
CA ALA A 463 -24.83 -8.50 -14.93
C ALA A 463 -23.30 -8.54 -14.80
N PHE A 464 -22.59 -7.65 -15.50
CA PHE A 464 -21.14 -7.59 -15.43
C PHE A 464 -20.64 -7.24 -14.03
N ILE A 465 -21.17 -6.19 -13.40
CA ILE A 465 -20.74 -5.75 -12.06
C ILE A 465 -21.11 -6.79 -11.00
N SER A 466 -22.26 -7.44 -11.12
CA SER A 466 -22.64 -8.50 -10.17
C SER A 466 -21.67 -9.68 -10.21
N TRP A 467 -21.17 -10.05 -11.39
CA TRP A 467 -20.26 -11.17 -11.58
C TRP A 467 -18.77 -10.82 -11.36
N TYR A 468 -18.29 -9.72 -11.91
CA TYR A 468 -16.85 -9.43 -12.04
C TYR A 468 -16.30 -8.47 -10.98
N VAL A 469 -17.10 -7.53 -10.47
CA VAL A 469 -16.62 -6.51 -9.53
C VAL A 469 -16.73 -7.03 -8.09
N PRO A 470 -15.63 -7.07 -7.31
CA PRO A 470 -15.65 -7.47 -5.91
C PRO A 470 -16.16 -6.34 -4.99
N GLU A 471 -16.54 -6.68 -3.76
CA GLU A 471 -16.90 -5.69 -2.74
C GLU A 471 -15.64 -5.19 -2.02
N THR A 472 -15.50 -3.86 -1.90
CA THR A 472 -14.36 -3.21 -1.23
C THR A 472 -14.62 -2.89 0.24
N LYS A 473 -15.88 -2.90 0.66
CA LYS A 473 -16.26 -2.55 2.04
C LYS A 473 -15.56 -3.44 3.07
N GLY A 474 -14.89 -2.80 4.04
CA GLY A 474 -14.24 -3.48 5.16
C GLY A 474 -12.93 -4.20 4.79
N LYS A 475 -12.40 -3.94 3.59
CA LYS A 475 -11.12 -4.45 3.11
C LYS A 475 -10.02 -3.43 3.35
N LYS A 476 -8.87 -3.86 3.84
CA LYS A 476 -7.74 -2.97 4.16
C LYS A 476 -7.07 -2.46 2.89
N ASN A 477 -6.77 -3.39 1.98
CA ASN A 477 -5.91 -3.14 0.82
C ASN A 477 -6.51 -3.79 -0.43
N ALA A 478 -6.09 -3.33 -1.62
CA ALA A 478 -6.52 -3.90 -2.91
C ALA A 478 -6.29 -5.42 -2.98
N ASP A 479 -5.21 -5.94 -2.38
CA ASP A 479 -4.93 -7.38 -2.39
C ASP A 479 -5.93 -8.21 -1.58
N GLU A 480 -6.48 -7.68 -0.48
CA GLU A 480 -7.55 -8.35 0.28
C GLU A 480 -8.87 -8.36 -0.52
N VAL A 481 -9.15 -7.31 -1.29
CA VAL A 481 -10.34 -7.21 -2.15
C VAL A 481 -10.36 -8.31 -3.21
N TRP A 482 -9.20 -8.55 -3.83
CA TRP A 482 -9.04 -9.55 -4.88
C TRP A 482 -8.74 -10.96 -4.33
N GLY A 483 -8.73 -11.14 -3.00
CA GLY A 483 -8.43 -12.44 -2.38
C GLY A 483 -6.99 -12.90 -2.59
N ARG A 484 -6.06 -11.97 -2.81
CA ARG A 484 -4.61 -12.21 -2.96
C ARG A 484 -3.89 -12.31 -1.63
N GLU A 485 -4.52 -11.87 -0.53
CA GLU A 485 -4.09 -12.26 0.81
C GLU A 485 -4.36 -13.76 0.99
N ARG A 486 -3.32 -14.53 1.35
CA ARG A 486 -3.48 -15.91 1.82
C ARG A 486 -4.32 -15.89 3.09
N ARG A 487 -5.63 -16.15 2.94
CA ARG A 487 -6.54 -16.39 4.04
C ARG A 487 -6.07 -17.63 4.82
N LEU A 488 -5.50 -17.41 5.99
CA LEU A 488 -5.26 -18.45 7.02
C LEU A 488 -6.47 -18.61 7.96
N ASP A 489 -7.68 -18.22 7.53
CA ASP A 489 -8.90 -18.36 8.32
C ASP A 489 -9.86 -19.35 7.66
N GLY A 490 -9.94 -20.52 8.27
CA GLY A 490 -10.81 -21.63 7.89
C GLY A 490 -10.78 -22.76 8.93
N PHE A 491 -11.03 -22.43 10.20
CA PHE A 491 -11.59 -23.37 11.18
C PHE A 491 -12.57 -22.60 12.06
N ASP A 492 -13.79 -22.44 11.54
CA ASP A 492 -14.93 -21.98 12.31
C ASP A 492 -15.41 -23.16 13.17
N PHE A 493 -15.24 -23.06 14.48
CA PHE A 493 -15.83 -23.96 15.48
C PHE A 493 -17.26 -23.50 15.75
N SER A 494 -18.18 -23.78 14.84
CA SER A 494 -19.60 -23.80 15.17
C SER A 494 -20.33 -24.79 14.25
N ASN A 495 -21.11 -25.68 14.86
CA ASN A 495 -21.92 -26.75 14.24
C ASN A 495 -21.21 -28.05 13.82
N SER A 496 -20.52 -28.69 14.75
CA SER A 496 -20.42 -30.16 14.74
C SER A 496 -20.29 -30.74 16.15
N ASP A 497 -21.26 -30.45 17.02
CA ASP A 497 -21.38 -31.07 18.36
C ASP A 497 -22.43 -32.19 18.43
N GLU A 498 -22.98 -32.63 17.31
CA GLU A 498 -23.76 -33.86 17.22
C GLU A 498 -23.25 -34.66 16.01
N GLU A 499 -23.06 -35.97 16.19
CA GLU A 499 -22.62 -36.95 15.16
C GLU A 499 -21.11 -37.28 15.10
N LEU A 500 -20.40 -37.38 16.23
CA LEU A 500 -19.15 -38.15 16.30
C LEU A 500 -19.18 -39.24 17.40
N GLY A 501 -20.30 -39.96 17.48
CA GLY A 501 -20.50 -41.09 18.40
C GLY A 501 -20.68 -42.46 17.73
N LYS A 502 -20.75 -42.54 16.41
CA LYS A 502 -21.08 -43.80 15.71
C LYS A 502 -20.38 -43.87 14.36
N HIS A 503 -19.12 -44.30 14.33
CA HIS A 503 -18.50 -45.05 13.22
C HIS A 503 -17.03 -45.36 13.51
N ALA A 504 -16.71 -45.77 14.75
CA ALA A 504 -15.59 -46.67 14.97
C ALA A 504 -16.14 -48.10 14.83
N ILE A 505 -15.39 -48.98 14.18
CA ILE A 505 -15.73 -50.37 13.83
C ILE A 505 -16.39 -50.52 12.44
N ARG A 506 -15.58 -50.43 11.38
CA ARG A 506 -15.52 -51.51 10.36
C ARG A 506 -14.34 -51.32 9.39
N ASN A 507 -13.66 -52.44 9.15
CA ASN A 507 -12.82 -52.77 8.00
C ASN A 507 -11.33 -52.40 8.06
N ASN A 508 -10.60 -53.29 8.71
CA ASN A 508 -9.30 -53.75 8.21
C ASN A 508 -9.48 -54.60 6.93
N ALA A 509 -8.45 -54.58 6.09
CA ALA A 509 -8.17 -55.39 4.89
C ALA A 509 -8.80 -54.91 3.57
N VAL A 510 -7.97 -54.42 2.65
CA VAL A 510 -7.59 -55.09 1.38
C VAL A 510 -6.78 -54.12 0.48
N ASN A 511 -5.58 -54.58 0.13
CA ASN A 511 -4.74 -54.36 -1.07
C ASN A 511 -4.38 -52.97 -1.62
N SER A 512 -3.08 -52.88 -1.89
CA SER A 512 -2.38 -52.07 -2.87
C SER A 512 -3.09 -51.90 -4.21
N ALA A 513 -3.25 -50.67 -4.66
CA ALA A 513 -3.03 -50.24 -6.06
C ALA A 513 -3.31 -48.72 -6.17
N HIS A 514 -2.39 -48.03 -6.85
CA HIS A 514 -2.55 -46.72 -7.50
C HIS A 514 -3.35 -45.63 -6.76
N ARG A 515 -2.64 -44.77 -6.02
CA ARG A 515 -3.09 -43.38 -5.84
C ARG A 515 -2.70 -42.60 -7.09
N HIS A 516 -3.70 -42.15 -7.83
CA HIS A 516 -3.55 -41.07 -8.79
C HIS A 516 -3.26 -39.79 -8.00
N ASP A 517 -2.05 -39.24 -8.19
CA ASP A 517 -1.78 -37.85 -7.84
C ASP A 517 -2.67 -36.93 -8.70
N PRO A 518 -3.23 -35.84 -8.14
CA PRO A 518 -3.91 -34.84 -8.95
C PRO A 518 -2.94 -34.26 -9.99
N PRO A 519 -3.40 -33.91 -11.20
CA PRO A 519 -2.52 -33.36 -12.22
C PRO A 519 -1.90 -32.04 -11.71
N PRO A 520 -0.63 -31.77 -12.03
CA PRO A 520 0.05 -30.58 -11.53
C PRO A 520 -0.62 -29.31 -12.06
N SER A 521 -0.73 -28.32 -11.18
CA SER A 521 -1.13 -26.96 -11.53
C SER A 521 -0.22 -26.40 -12.63
N ILE A 522 -0.82 -25.95 -13.74
CA ILE A 522 -0.10 -25.43 -14.92
C ILE A 522 0.32 -23.95 -14.73
N ILE A 523 -0.01 -23.29 -13.61
CA ILE A 523 0.34 -21.88 -13.37
C ILE A 523 0.83 -21.70 -11.94
N SER A 524 2.03 -22.24 -11.67
CA SER A 524 3.04 -21.69 -10.77
C SER A 524 4.22 -22.66 -10.79
N PRO A 525 5.44 -22.25 -11.18
CA PRO A 525 6.60 -23.03 -10.81
C PRO A 525 6.63 -23.01 -9.28
N ALA A 526 6.67 -24.19 -8.66
CA ALA A 526 6.94 -24.31 -7.23
C ALA A 526 8.33 -23.68 -6.98
N PHE A 527 8.33 -22.41 -6.58
CA PHE A 527 9.52 -21.61 -6.30
C PHE A 527 9.65 -21.32 -4.79
N THR A 528 9.05 -22.15 -3.94
CA THR A 528 9.83 -22.65 -2.81
C THR A 528 10.84 -23.60 -3.42
N PRO A 529 12.15 -23.51 -3.11
CA PRO A 529 13.01 -24.64 -3.38
C PRO A 529 12.29 -25.88 -2.81
N PRO A 530 12.05 -26.93 -3.60
CA PRO A 530 11.95 -28.23 -2.96
C PRO A 530 13.19 -28.32 -2.09
N ALA A 531 13.03 -28.80 -0.86
CA ALA A 531 14.15 -29.19 0.00
C ALA A 531 15.33 -29.65 -0.87
N THR A 532 16.54 -29.16 -0.57
CA THR A 532 17.79 -29.55 -1.22
C THR A 532 17.66 -30.99 -1.74
N PRO A 533 17.70 -31.22 -3.07
CA PRO A 533 17.29 -32.50 -3.62
C PRO A 533 17.99 -33.66 -2.91
N GLY A 534 17.21 -34.56 -2.29
CA GLY A 534 17.69 -35.82 -1.73
C GLY A 534 17.61 -36.06 -0.22
N THR A 535 16.66 -35.50 0.53
CA THR A 535 16.35 -36.01 1.89
C THR A 535 15.10 -36.89 1.89
N SER A 536 15.20 -38.05 1.25
CA SER A 536 14.61 -39.24 1.87
C SER A 536 15.41 -39.48 3.16
N THR A 537 14.76 -39.43 4.31
CA THR A 537 15.33 -39.93 5.58
C THR A 537 15.82 -41.36 5.33
N PRO A 538 17.09 -41.67 5.61
CA PRO A 538 17.31 -42.48 6.80
C PRO A 538 18.60 -42.18 7.59
N SER A 539 18.52 -42.56 8.87
CA SER A 539 19.61 -42.79 9.84
C SER A 539 20.34 -41.57 10.43
N HIS A 540 20.12 -41.38 11.74
CA HIS A 540 20.85 -40.57 12.73
C HIS A 540 21.82 -39.48 12.21
N PRO A 541 21.49 -38.18 12.36
CA PRO A 541 22.43 -37.12 12.04
C PRO A 541 23.64 -37.20 12.99
N ARG A 542 24.85 -37.30 12.43
CA ARG A 542 26.09 -37.17 13.20
C ARG A 542 26.24 -35.72 13.71
N PRO A 543 26.67 -35.51 14.96
CA PRO A 543 26.94 -34.16 15.46
C PRO A 543 28.03 -33.48 14.61
N PRO A 544 27.94 -32.16 14.39
CA PRO A 544 28.92 -31.44 13.58
C PRO A 544 30.30 -31.49 14.26
N ARG A 545 31.37 -31.68 13.48
CA ARG A 545 32.75 -31.67 14.01
C ARG A 545 33.03 -30.30 14.65
N SER A 546 33.25 -30.29 15.95
CA SER A 546 33.70 -29.12 16.71
C SER A 546 35.17 -29.25 17.09
N ILE A 547 35.85 -28.11 17.22
CA ILE A 547 37.24 -28.02 17.67
C ILE A 547 37.24 -27.11 18.90
N PRO A 548 37.80 -27.54 20.04
CA PRO A 548 37.98 -26.68 21.21
C PRO A 548 38.80 -25.44 20.84
N VAL A 549 38.36 -24.28 21.31
CA VAL A 549 39.06 -23.02 21.11
C VAL A 549 39.66 -22.59 22.44
N ASP A 550 40.98 -22.43 22.48
CA ASP A 550 41.67 -21.77 23.60
C ASP A 550 42.31 -20.47 23.12
N THR A 551 41.63 -19.36 23.41
CA THR A 551 42.10 -18.00 23.11
C THR A 551 43.02 -17.42 24.17
N SER A 552 43.30 -18.15 25.27
CA SER A 552 44.21 -17.69 26.34
C SER A 552 45.69 -17.84 25.98
N ALA A 553 46.02 -18.64 24.97
CA ALA A 553 47.37 -18.79 24.45
C ALA A 553 47.77 -17.61 23.55
N SER A 554 48.89 -16.96 23.87
CA SER A 554 49.52 -15.92 23.04
C SER A 554 49.91 -16.51 21.68
N THR A 555 49.29 -16.03 20.60
CA THR A 555 49.62 -16.38 19.21
C THR A 555 50.11 -15.14 18.47
N ASN A 556 51.14 -15.29 17.64
CA ASN A 556 51.83 -14.22 16.88
C ASN A 556 51.01 -13.66 15.69
N THR A 557 49.69 -13.81 15.68
CA THR A 557 48.82 -13.34 14.59
C THR A 557 48.23 -11.95 14.89
N PRO A 558 48.12 -11.05 13.89
CA PRO A 558 47.49 -9.74 14.06
C PRO A 558 46.06 -9.92 14.57
N ARG A 559 45.71 -9.26 15.68
CA ARG A 559 44.36 -9.30 16.24
C ARG A 559 43.48 -8.25 15.55
N PRO A 560 42.18 -8.51 15.35
CA PRO A 560 41.26 -7.51 14.84
C PRO A 560 41.15 -6.34 15.83
N GLU A 561 41.00 -5.12 15.31
CA GLU A 561 40.76 -3.93 16.11
C GLU A 561 39.39 -4.05 16.79
N LEU A 562 39.38 -4.13 18.12
CA LEU A 562 38.17 -4.25 18.93
C LEU A 562 37.72 -2.86 19.36
N LEU A 563 36.40 -2.67 19.50
CA LEU A 563 35.88 -1.45 20.10
C LEU A 563 36.35 -1.35 21.56
N GLU A 564 36.79 -0.17 21.98
CA GLU A 564 37.23 0.07 23.37
C GLU A 564 36.09 -0.15 24.39
N LYS A 565 34.85 0.10 23.98
CA LYS A 565 33.64 -0.10 24.78
C LYS A 565 32.55 -0.74 23.94
N LEU A 566 31.88 -1.74 24.50
CA LEU A 566 30.73 -2.37 23.86
C LEU A 566 29.54 -1.39 23.74
N PRO A 567 28.78 -1.46 22.65
CA PRO A 567 27.62 -0.60 22.44
C PRO A 567 26.46 -0.99 23.34
N GLN A 568 25.58 -0.02 23.60
CA GLN A 568 24.33 -0.29 24.32
C GLN A 568 23.31 -0.90 23.35
N VAL A 569 22.61 -1.93 23.82
CA VAL A 569 21.56 -2.63 23.06
C VAL A 569 20.32 -2.81 23.91
N ASP A 570 19.15 -2.64 23.30
CA ASP A 570 17.84 -2.86 23.94
C ASP A 570 16.97 -3.73 23.01
N CYS A 571 16.45 -4.84 23.53
CA CYS A 571 15.51 -5.68 22.81
C CYS A 571 14.12 -5.07 22.92
N GLU A 572 13.64 -4.47 21.82
CA GLU A 572 12.36 -3.76 21.79
C GLU A 572 11.17 -4.71 21.80
N VAL A 573 11.23 -5.77 20.98
CA VAL A 573 10.11 -6.70 20.80
C VAL A 573 10.59 -8.13 20.52
N ARG A 574 9.80 -9.11 20.98
CA ARG A 574 9.97 -10.52 20.68
C ARG A 574 8.65 -11.17 20.25
N ALA A 575 8.69 -11.97 19.19
CA ALA A 575 7.55 -12.78 18.76
C ALA A 575 7.93 -14.25 18.58
N ARG A 576 6.99 -15.15 18.92
CA ARG A 576 7.10 -16.58 18.61
C ARG A 576 6.80 -16.79 17.13
N ILE A 577 7.71 -17.45 16.42
CA ILE A 577 7.51 -17.88 15.04
C ILE A 577 7.28 -19.40 15.03
N PRO A 578 6.07 -19.87 14.66
CA PRO A 578 5.77 -21.30 14.62
C PRO A 578 6.70 -22.04 13.65
N THR A 579 7.36 -23.10 14.12
CA THR A 579 8.16 -24.03 13.30
C THR A 579 7.38 -25.33 13.08
N THR A 580 7.62 -26.00 11.96
CA THR A 580 6.96 -27.29 11.63
C THR A 580 7.58 -28.47 12.38
N THR A 581 8.81 -28.32 12.86
CA THR A 581 9.59 -29.36 13.54
C THR A 581 10.62 -28.74 14.47
N GLY A 582 10.97 -29.43 15.56
CA GLY A 582 12.10 -29.07 16.42
C GLY A 582 11.78 -28.03 17.52
N HIS A 583 12.82 -27.29 17.94
CA HIS A 583 12.70 -26.20 18.91
C HIS A 583 11.77 -25.09 18.38
N GLU A 584 11.10 -24.40 19.32
CA GLU A 584 10.35 -23.20 18.98
C GLU A 584 11.31 -22.07 18.58
N MET A 585 10.95 -21.32 17.54
CA MET A 585 11.73 -20.17 17.09
C MET A 585 11.13 -18.88 17.65
N TRP A 586 12.00 -17.98 18.11
CA TRP A 586 11.66 -16.68 18.67
C TRP A 586 12.49 -15.61 17.97
N LEU A 587 11.82 -14.63 17.37
CA LEU A 587 12.47 -13.51 16.72
C LEU A 587 12.51 -12.33 17.68
N HIS A 588 13.69 -11.78 17.91
CA HIS A 588 13.93 -10.60 18.74
C HIS A 588 14.43 -9.46 17.85
N VAL A 589 13.90 -8.26 18.07
CA VAL A 589 14.35 -7.02 17.39
C VAL A 589 15.09 -6.16 18.40
N TYR A 590 16.29 -5.71 18.03
CA TYR A 590 17.19 -4.91 18.85
C TYR A 590 17.41 -3.52 18.25
N ARG A 591 17.34 -2.52 19.13
CA ARG A 591 17.87 -1.17 18.90
C ARG A 591 19.24 -1.03 19.58
N ASN A 592 20.07 -0.14 19.06
CA ASN A 592 21.44 0.02 19.53
C ASN A 592 21.93 1.47 19.51
N SER A 593 23.11 1.71 20.08
CA SER A 593 23.73 3.04 20.19
C SER A 593 24.78 3.37 19.11
N VAL A 594 25.00 2.49 18.12
CA VAL A 594 26.04 2.65 17.08
C VAL A 594 25.45 3.07 15.75
N ASP A 595 24.31 2.49 15.38
CA ASP A 595 23.60 2.82 14.16
C ASP A 595 22.08 2.88 14.38
N THR A 596 21.37 3.35 13.36
CA THR A 596 19.90 3.48 13.36
C THR A 596 19.20 2.21 12.86
N LYS A 597 19.93 1.10 12.66
CA LYS A 597 19.38 -0.12 12.09
C LYS A 597 18.79 -0.99 13.19
N GLU A 598 17.68 -1.65 12.85
CA GLU A 598 17.13 -2.73 13.67
C GLU A 598 17.89 -4.02 13.38
N HIS A 599 18.51 -4.59 14.42
CA HIS A 599 19.22 -5.87 14.32
C HIS A 599 18.36 -6.99 14.88
N LEU A 600 18.52 -8.21 14.37
CA LEU A 600 17.66 -9.33 14.76
C LEU A 600 18.46 -10.39 15.52
N ALA A 601 17.82 -11.02 16.51
CA ALA A 601 18.28 -12.30 17.05
C ALA A 601 17.21 -13.36 16.84
N ILE A 602 17.55 -14.40 16.08
CA ILE A 602 16.70 -15.57 15.82
C ILE A 602 17.11 -16.62 16.85
N VAL A 603 16.24 -16.87 17.83
CA VAL A 603 16.51 -17.73 18.97
C VAL A 603 15.73 -19.03 18.82
N PHE A 604 16.40 -20.16 18.98
CA PHE A 604 15.82 -21.50 18.96
C PHE A 604 15.79 -22.04 20.39
N GLY A 605 14.58 -22.34 20.87
CA GLY A 605 14.32 -22.79 22.24
C GLY A 605 13.82 -21.65 23.16
N GLY A 606 13.17 -22.03 24.26
CA GLY A 606 12.53 -21.08 25.19
C GLY A 606 13.43 -20.60 26.35
N GLN A 607 14.62 -21.18 26.48
CA GLN A 607 15.56 -20.95 27.59
C GLN A 607 16.48 -19.74 27.41
N ILE A 608 16.72 -19.30 26.17
CA ILE A 608 17.53 -18.12 25.88
C ILE A 608 16.59 -16.90 25.89
N ARG A 609 16.89 -15.92 26.74
CA ARG A 609 16.01 -14.77 26.98
C ARG A 609 16.82 -13.48 27.10
N SER A 610 16.26 -12.43 26.53
CA SER A 610 16.82 -11.07 26.62
C SER A 610 16.55 -10.45 28.00
N ARG A 611 17.59 -9.89 28.62
CA ARG A 611 17.51 -9.17 29.91
C ARG A 611 16.78 -7.84 29.75
N SER A 612 17.09 -7.07 28.71
CA SER A 612 16.41 -5.80 28.39
C SER A 612 14.94 -6.00 28.03
N LEU A 613 14.60 -7.08 27.30
CA LEU A 613 13.22 -7.47 27.08
C LEU A 613 12.52 -7.86 28.38
N ASP A 614 13.17 -8.56 29.31
CA ASP A 614 12.51 -8.95 30.55
C ASP A 614 12.50 -7.85 31.62
N ALA A 615 13.18 -6.72 31.41
CA ALA A 615 13.15 -5.58 32.33
C ALA A 615 11.75 -4.92 32.37
N GLU A 616 11.38 -4.38 33.55
CA GLU A 616 10.19 -3.54 33.70
C GLU A 616 10.48 -2.12 33.21
N ARG A 617 9.57 -1.54 32.42
CA ARG A 617 9.71 -0.18 31.90
C ARG A 617 8.78 0.77 32.70
N PRO A 618 9.20 2.02 32.99
CA PRO A 618 8.36 2.97 33.73
C PRO A 618 7.02 3.23 33.03
N GLY A 619 5.91 3.11 33.77
CA GLY A 619 4.56 3.36 33.24
C GLY A 619 3.98 2.23 32.37
N GLU A 620 4.66 1.10 32.27
CA GLU A 620 4.24 -0.03 31.43
C GLU A 620 3.09 -0.84 32.05
N THR A 621 2.06 -1.16 31.25
CA THR A 621 0.98 -2.08 31.67
C THR A 621 1.32 -3.55 31.37
N GLU A 622 0.62 -4.50 32.00
CA GLU A 622 0.78 -5.94 31.68
C GLU A 622 0.46 -6.25 30.21
N LEU A 623 -0.46 -5.51 29.58
CA LEU A 623 -0.78 -5.67 28.16
C LEU A 623 0.38 -5.20 27.28
N ASP A 624 1.00 -4.06 27.60
CA ASP A 624 2.17 -3.55 26.87
C ASP A 624 3.34 -4.54 26.97
N ARG A 625 3.55 -5.08 28.16
CA ARG A 625 4.58 -6.10 28.43
C ARG A 625 4.34 -7.38 27.63
N MET A 626 3.09 -7.85 27.55
CA MET A 626 2.74 -9.01 26.71
C MET A 626 2.86 -8.69 25.22
N THR A 627 2.47 -7.49 24.79
CA THR A 627 2.47 -7.06 23.38
C THR A 627 3.88 -6.95 22.84
N ARG A 628 4.84 -6.43 23.62
CA ARG A 628 6.25 -6.46 23.20
C ARG A 628 6.92 -7.84 23.36
N GLY A 629 6.21 -8.82 23.90
CA GLY A 629 6.71 -10.19 23.98
C GLY A 629 7.44 -10.57 25.26
N ALA A 630 7.44 -9.72 26.29
CA ALA A 630 8.10 -9.94 27.59
C ALA A 630 7.28 -10.84 28.53
N TYR A 631 6.92 -12.04 28.06
CA TYR A 631 6.12 -13.03 28.80
C TYR A 631 6.81 -14.40 28.90
N VAL A 632 6.29 -15.27 29.78
CA VAL A 632 6.71 -16.68 29.90
C VAL A 632 5.58 -17.61 29.46
N GLY A 633 5.92 -18.72 28.81
CA GLY A 633 4.96 -19.69 28.27
C GLY A 633 4.25 -19.21 26.99
N ARG A 634 3.11 -19.83 26.65
CA ARG A 634 2.33 -19.49 25.45
C ARG A 634 1.22 -18.48 25.74
N LEU A 635 1.01 -17.52 24.84
CA LEU A 635 -0.15 -16.64 24.89
C LEU A 635 -1.42 -17.40 24.47
N TYR A 636 -2.56 -17.00 25.03
CA TYR A 636 -3.89 -17.47 24.68
C TYR A 636 -4.90 -16.32 24.84
N PRO A 637 -6.01 -16.32 24.08
CA PRO A 637 -7.04 -15.30 24.20
C PRO A 637 -7.55 -15.17 25.65
N GLY A 638 -7.63 -13.94 26.17
CA GLY A 638 -8.05 -13.66 27.55
C GLY A 638 -6.94 -13.73 28.61
N ARG A 639 -5.67 -13.94 28.22
CA ARG A 639 -4.54 -13.88 29.15
C ARG A 639 -4.33 -12.45 29.67
N THR A 640 -4.21 -12.30 31.00
CA THR A 640 -4.11 -10.99 31.68
C THR A 640 -2.75 -10.74 32.34
N SER A 641 -1.85 -11.73 32.39
CA SER A 641 -0.54 -11.59 33.02
C SER A 641 0.59 -12.20 32.18
N SER A 642 1.72 -11.51 32.17
CA SER A 642 2.99 -11.92 31.55
C SER A 642 3.72 -13.03 32.34
N ARG A 643 3.40 -13.23 33.64
CA ARG A 643 4.19 -14.03 34.62
C ARG A 643 3.48 -15.27 35.19
N VAL A 644 2.51 -15.84 34.48
CA VAL A 644 1.59 -16.91 34.98
C VAL A 644 2.30 -18.11 35.65
N GLU A 645 3.50 -18.51 35.23
CA GLU A 645 4.23 -19.62 35.86
C GLU A 645 4.82 -19.27 37.24
N GLN A 646 5.21 -18.02 37.46
CA GLN A 646 5.63 -17.51 38.77
C GLN A 646 4.44 -17.33 39.70
N LEU A 647 3.28 -16.91 39.18
CA LEU A 647 2.02 -16.83 39.93
C LEU A 647 1.55 -18.23 40.36
N LYS A 648 1.56 -19.23 39.46
CA LYS A 648 1.23 -20.62 39.81
C LYS A 648 2.16 -21.21 40.88
N ARG A 649 3.47 -20.89 40.85
CA ARG A 649 4.42 -21.27 41.92
C ARG A 649 4.16 -20.52 43.23
N ALA A 650 3.84 -19.23 43.17
CA ALA A 650 3.52 -18.42 44.35
C ALA A 650 2.19 -18.81 45.00
N GLU A 651 1.23 -19.29 44.21
CA GLU A 651 -0.08 -19.80 44.65
C GLU A 651 -0.06 -21.30 45.04
N GLY A 652 1.11 -21.94 45.02
CA GLY A 652 1.27 -23.33 45.47
C GLY A 652 0.67 -24.39 44.53
N ILE A 653 0.36 -24.04 43.27
CA ILE A 653 -0.20 -24.98 42.28
C ILE A 653 0.95 -25.77 41.65
N PRO A 654 1.02 -27.10 41.82
CA PRO A 654 2.14 -27.89 41.31
C PRO A 654 2.15 -27.90 39.78
N SER A 655 3.26 -27.42 39.20
CA SER A 655 3.60 -27.68 37.79
C SER A 655 3.72 -29.19 37.58
N LYS A 656 3.07 -29.74 36.55
CA LYS A 656 3.09 -31.18 36.21
C LYS A 656 4.51 -31.76 36.34
N ARG A 657 4.65 -32.77 37.21
CA ARG A 657 5.87 -33.57 37.41
C ARG A 657 6.35 -34.14 36.07
N LYS A 658 7.64 -33.97 35.75
CA LYS A 658 8.36 -34.96 34.91
C LYS A 658 8.39 -36.28 35.67
N PRO A 659 8.32 -37.44 34.99
CA PRO A 659 8.46 -38.73 35.65
C PRO A 659 9.93 -38.90 36.03
N GLU A 660 10.25 -38.77 37.31
CA GLU A 660 11.51 -39.26 37.86
C GLU A 660 11.25 -40.52 38.66
N THR A 661 12.09 -41.49 38.35
CA THR A 661 12.25 -42.81 38.92
C THR A 661 12.45 -42.77 40.44
N LEU A 662 11.98 -43.83 41.10
CA LEU A 662 11.97 -44.07 42.54
C LEU A 662 13.29 -43.75 43.27
N SER A 663 13.20 -43.10 44.43
CA SER A 663 13.51 -43.72 45.74
C SER A 663 13.39 -42.72 46.90
N ASP A 664 12.96 -43.25 48.04
CA ASP A 664 12.59 -42.62 49.32
C ASP A 664 13.69 -41.81 50.03
N HIS A 665 13.33 -40.74 50.75
CA HIS A 665 13.31 -40.69 52.23
C HIS A 665 12.95 -39.30 52.79
N VAL A 666 12.44 -39.35 54.02
CA VAL A 666 11.74 -38.35 54.85
C VAL A 666 12.72 -37.50 55.67
N ASP A 667 12.52 -36.18 55.84
CA ASP A 667 12.13 -35.57 57.13
C ASP A 667 11.95 -34.03 57.13
N LYS A 668 11.19 -33.56 58.13
CA LYS A 668 10.58 -32.22 58.35
C LYS A 668 11.54 -31.12 58.85
N SER A 669 11.25 -29.84 58.55
CA SER A 669 10.94 -28.77 59.53
C SER A 669 11.01 -27.32 58.95
N ASN A 670 10.38 -26.40 59.69
CA ASN A 670 9.83 -25.07 59.37
C ASN A 670 10.81 -23.90 59.07
N GLY A 671 10.31 -22.84 58.40
CA GLY A 671 10.50 -21.44 58.86
C GLY A 671 10.90 -20.34 57.84
N HIS A 672 9.96 -19.39 57.62
CA HIS A 672 10.11 -17.94 57.33
C HIS A 672 10.85 -17.33 56.09
N LEU A 673 10.04 -16.67 55.22
CA LEU A 673 10.16 -15.36 54.53
C LEU A 673 11.32 -14.43 55.00
N SER A 674 12.10 -13.67 54.21
CA SER A 674 12.06 -13.14 52.82
C SER A 674 13.50 -12.74 52.34
N PRO A 675 13.75 -11.75 51.44
CA PRO A 675 14.48 -11.93 50.18
C PRO A 675 15.90 -11.31 50.16
N SER A 676 16.85 -11.91 49.43
CA SER A 676 17.93 -11.25 48.67
C SER A 676 19.12 -12.19 48.42
N SER A 677 19.89 -11.84 47.38
CA SER A 677 21.30 -12.22 47.12
C SER A 677 21.60 -13.63 46.61
N ALA A 678 22.12 -13.69 45.38
CA ALA A 678 22.98 -14.76 44.91
C ALA A 678 24.40 -14.22 44.76
N SER A 679 25.17 -14.38 45.83
CA SER A 679 26.62 -14.57 45.92
C SER A 679 26.74 -15.51 47.12
N SER A 680 27.34 -16.70 47.09
CA SER A 680 28.63 -17.08 46.52
C SER A 680 28.80 -18.61 46.59
N GLU A 681 29.45 -19.14 45.54
CA GLU A 681 30.59 -20.08 45.57
C GLU A 681 30.53 -21.48 46.23
N ASN A 682 30.98 -22.43 45.39
CA ASN A 682 31.67 -23.70 45.63
C ASN A 682 30.87 -24.95 46.02
N GLY A 683 30.85 -25.91 45.08
CA GLY A 683 30.62 -27.33 45.35
C GLY A 683 30.08 -28.09 44.13
N ASP A 684 30.99 -28.61 43.31
CA ASP A 684 30.79 -29.63 42.27
C ASP A 684 30.12 -29.22 40.94
N ALA A 685 30.89 -28.50 40.11
CA ALA A 685 30.61 -28.38 38.69
C ALA A 685 30.89 -29.73 37.99
N GLN A 686 29.83 -30.50 37.76
CA GLN A 686 29.82 -31.54 36.72
C GLN A 686 30.37 -30.92 35.42
N PRO A 687 31.32 -31.55 34.71
CA PRO A 687 31.86 -30.99 33.48
C PRO A 687 30.71 -30.81 32.48
N ILE A 688 30.41 -29.55 32.11
CA ILE A 688 29.38 -29.22 31.12
C ILE A 688 29.75 -29.98 29.85
N SER A 689 28.89 -30.90 29.41
CA SER A 689 29.14 -31.60 28.15
C SER A 689 29.05 -30.56 27.02
N PRO A 690 29.93 -30.63 25.99
CA PRO A 690 29.90 -29.66 24.90
C PRO A 690 28.53 -29.53 24.21
N SER A 691 27.75 -30.62 24.18
CA SER A 691 26.37 -30.65 23.67
C SER A 691 25.40 -29.74 24.43
N ASP A 692 25.69 -29.42 25.69
CA ASP A 692 24.83 -28.59 26.55
C ASP A 692 25.09 -27.09 26.36
N LEU A 693 26.09 -26.69 25.57
CA LEU A 693 26.34 -25.30 25.24
C LEU A 693 25.47 -24.85 24.05
N PRO A 694 24.86 -23.65 24.12
CA PRO A 694 24.04 -23.12 23.05
C PRO A 694 24.89 -22.87 21.80
N LEU A 695 24.32 -23.19 20.65
CA LEU A 695 24.97 -23.00 19.36
C LEU A 695 24.69 -21.57 18.87
N VAL A 696 25.74 -20.85 18.46
CA VAL A 696 25.62 -19.43 18.07
C VAL A 696 26.17 -19.21 16.68
N ARG A 697 25.47 -18.40 15.88
CA ARG A 697 25.92 -17.94 14.56
C ARG A 697 25.87 -16.43 14.50
N ILE A 698 27.00 -15.78 14.23
CA ILE A 698 27.01 -14.36 13.87
C ILE A 698 26.93 -14.25 12.35
N HIS A 699 25.75 -13.84 11.88
CA HIS A 699 25.38 -13.77 10.49
C HIS A 699 25.29 -12.31 10.04
N SER A 700 25.96 -11.98 8.94
CA SER A 700 25.81 -10.67 8.32
C SER A 700 24.82 -10.81 7.19
N GLU A 701 23.82 -9.92 7.14
CA GLU A 701 22.81 -9.85 6.09
C GLU A 701 23.44 -9.98 4.71
N CYS A 702 22.89 -10.89 3.91
CA CYS A 702 23.26 -11.12 2.53
C CYS A 702 21.99 -11.37 1.70
N TYR A 703 21.27 -10.30 1.38
CA TYR A 703 20.04 -10.30 0.61
C TYR A 703 20.16 -11.14 -0.67
N THR A 704 21.23 -10.95 -1.43
CA THR A 704 21.45 -11.69 -2.68
C THR A 704 21.60 -13.20 -2.46
N GLY A 705 22.26 -13.61 -1.37
CA GLY A 705 22.53 -15.03 -1.09
C GLY A 705 21.37 -15.74 -0.40
N GLU A 706 20.64 -15.03 0.46
CA GLU A 706 19.56 -15.57 1.30
C GLU A 706 18.19 -15.47 0.62
N THR A 707 17.88 -14.32 0.02
CA THR A 707 16.55 -14.04 -0.55
C THR A 707 16.48 -14.33 -2.04
N VAL A 708 17.56 -14.06 -2.77
CA VAL A 708 17.60 -14.21 -4.25
C VAL A 708 18.36 -15.48 -4.68
N TRP A 709 18.80 -16.30 -3.72
CA TRP A 709 19.49 -17.58 -3.97
C TRP A 709 20.73 -17.48 -4.88
N SER A 710 21.47 -16.37 -4.77
CA SER A 710 22.67 -16.15 -5.57
C SER A 710 23.74 -17.20 -5.29
N ALA A 711 24.21 -17.85 -6.36
CA ALA A 711 25.33 -18.79 -6.32
C ALA A 711 26.71 -18.09 -6.31
N ARG A 712 26.81 -16.79 -6.00
CA ARG A 712 28.11 -16.10 -5.85
C ARG A 712 28.72 -16.24 -4.45
N CYS A 713 27.93 -16.65 -3.46
CA CYS A 713 28.37 -16.81 -2.09
C CYS A 713 27.61 -17.94 -1.39
N ASP A 714 28.19 -18.46 -0.31
CA ASP A 714 27.63 -19.51 0.54
C ASP A 714 26.79 -18.97 1.71
N CYS A 715 26.47 -17.67 1.75
CA CYS A 715 25.81 -17.06 2.91
C CYS A 715 24.41 -17.64 3.18
N GLY A 716 23.60 -17.84 2.13
CA GLY A 716 22.27 -18.45 2.25
C GLY A 716 22.35 -19.89 2.79
N GLU A 717 23.22 -20.71 2.17
CA GLU A 717 23.46 -22.09 2.60
C GLU A 717 23.94 -22.17 4.07
N GLN A 718 24.80 -21.24 4.50
CA GLN A 718 25.26 -21.17 5.89
C GLN A 718 24.16 -20.74 6.87
N LEU A 719 23.24 -19.87 6.47
CA LEU A 719 22.11 -19.46 7.31
C LEU A 719 21.15 -20.63 7.51
N ASP A 720 20.80 -21.32 6.42
CA ASP A 720 19.92 -22.48 6.43
C ASP A 720 20.48 -23.63 7.28
N GLU A 721 21.77 -23.96 7.11
CA GLU A 721 22.40 -25.02 7.89
C GLU A 721 22.51 -24.65 9.38
N ALA A 722 22.78 -23.38 9.71
CA ALA A 722 22.78 -22.92 11.10
C ALA A 722 21.38 -23.07 11.73
N ALA A 723 20.33 -22.63 11.04
CA ALA A 723 18.96 -22.79 11.50
C ALA A 723 18.57 -24.26 11.66
N ARG A 724 18.96 -25.13 10.71
CA ARG A 724 18.71 -26.58 10.77
C ARG A 724 19.37 -27.23 11.98
N LEU A 725 20.64 -26.90 12.26
CA LEU A 725 21.37 -27.43 13.42
C LEU A 725 20.78 -26.95 14.75
N MET A 726 20.32 -25.70 14.84
CA MET A 726 19.73 -25.14 16.05
C MET A 726 18.30 -25.59 16.29
N ALA A 727 17.54 -25.87 15.23
CA ALA A 727 16.16 -26.33 15.34
C ALA A 727 16.05 -27.79 15.83
N ASP A 728 17.04 -28.64 15.54
CA ASP A 728 17.01 -30.05 15.94
C ASP A 728 17.36 -30.25 17.44
N PRO A 729 16.40 -30.71 18.28
CA PRO A 729 16.64 -30.87 19.72
C PRO A 729 17.65 -31.98 20.06
N ILE A 730 17.90 -32.91 19.16
CA ILE A 730 18.90 -33.98 19.34
C ILE A 730 20.30 -33.41 19.13
N LEU A 731 20.47 -32.54 18.13
CA LEU A 731 21.77 -31.94 17.80
C LEU A 731 22.12 -30.75 18.70
N SER A 732 21.10 -29.98 19.10
CA SER A 732 21.24 -28.80 19.96
C SER A 732 20.21 -28.85 21.10
N PRO A 733 20.43 -29.66 22.16
CA PRO A 733 19.50 -29.75 23.31
C PRO A 733 19.24 -28.39 23.97
N SER A 734 20.28 -27.57 24.09
CA SER A 734 20.23 -26.20 24.63
C SER A 734 19.77 -25.14 23.63
N GLY A 735 19.35 -25.55 22.43
CA GLY A 735 18.97 -24.65 21.35
C GLY A 735 20.13 -23.78 20.87
N GLY A 736 19.83 -22.56 20.42
CA GLY A 736 20.83 -21.67 19.88
C GLY A 736 20.31 -20.29 19.49
N ALA A 737 21.22 -19.43 19.05
CA ALA A 737 20.88 -18.09 18.59
C ALA A 737 21.66 -17.71 17.31
N ILE A 738 20.95 -17.19 16.32
CA ILE A 738 21.55 -16.52 15.16
C ILE A 738 21.43 -15.02 15.40
N ILE A 739 22.56 -14.35 15.58
CA ILE A 739 22.62 -12.90 15.61
C ILE A 739 22.75 -12.42 14.17
N TYR A 740 21.67 -11.83 13.67
CA TYR A 740 21.53 -11.36 12.30
C TYR A 740 21.79 -9.86 12.25
N LEU A 741 22.98 -9.50 11.79
CA LEU A 741 23.45 -8.12 11.69
C LEU A 741 23.17 -7.55 10.30
N ARG A 742 22.49 -6.41 10.23
CA ARG A 742 22.17 -5.68 8.98
C ARG A 742 23.39 -4.94 8.40
N GLN A 743 24.40 -5.73 8.04
CA GLN A 743 25.71 -5.30 7.54
C GLN A 743 25.99 -5.90 6.14
N GLU A 744 25.09 -5.60 5.20
CA GLU A 744 25.17 -6.06 3.82
C GLU A 744 26.50 -5.71 3.12
N GLY A 745 26.98 -6.60 2.25
CA GLY A 745 28.16 -6.37 1.43
C GLY A 745 29.49 -6.33 2.20
N ARG A 746 29.57 -6.94 3.39
CA ARG A 746 30.66 -6.70 4.36
C ARG A 746 30.68 -5.28 4.92
N GLY A 747 29.49 -4.67 5.07
CA GLY A 747 29.30 -3.35 5.66
C GLY A 747 29.23 -2.19 4.67
N ILE A 748 29.48 -2.42 3.37
CA ILE A 748 29.41 -1.37 2.33
C ILE A 748 27.98 -1.11 1.80
N GLY A 749 27.02 -1.99 2.12
CA GLY A 749 25.64 -1.90 1.67
C GLY A 749 25.36 -2.60 0.33
N LEU A 750 24.06 -2.74 0.01
CA LEU A 750 23.60 -3.53 -1.14
C LEU A 750 24.01 -2.90 -2.49
N GLY A 751 23.84 -1.59 -2.66
CA GLY A 751 24.17 -0.90 -3.91
C GLY A 751 25.65 -1.04 -4.29
N GLU A 752 26.55 -0.82 -3.32
CA GLU A 752 28.00 -0.97 -3.53
C GLU A 752 28.40 -2.43 -3.75
N LYS A 753 27.72 -3.38 -3.08
CA LYS A 753 27.90 -4.81 -3.34
C LYS A 753 27.55 -5.19 -4.79
N LEU A 754 26.46 -4.65 -5.35
CA LEU A 754 26.08 -4.91 -6.74
C LEU A 754 27.09 -4.30 -7.73
N LYS A 755 27.66 -3.13 -7.42
CA LYS A 755 28.79 -2.59 -8.19
C LYS A 755 30.01 -3.50 -8.10
N ALA A 756 30.31 -4.03 -6.91
CA ALA A 756 31.40 -4.97 -6.72
C ALA A 756 31.17 -6.27 -7.52
N TYR A 757 29.93 -6.73 -7.64
CA TYR A 757 29.58 -7.87 -8.51
C TYR A 757 29.85 -7.58 -9.99
N ASN A 758 29.52 -6.38 -10.47
CA ASN A 758 29.86 -6.00 -11.85
C ASN A 758 31.38 -5.99 -12.07
N LEU A 759 32.17 -5.53 -11.09
CA LEU A 759 33.63 -5.58 -11.16
C LEU A 759 34.15 -7.02 -11.10
N GLN A 760 33.50 -7.91 -10.36
CA GLN A 760 33.84 -9.32 -10.32
C GLN A 760 33.59 -10.01 -11.67
N ASP A 761 32.51 -9.63 -12.36
CA ASP A 761 32.21 -10.12 -13.72
C ASP A 761 33.22 -9.62 -14.75
N LEU A 762 33.86 -8.47 -14.48
CA LEU A 762 34.99 -7.97 -15.24
C LEU A 762 36.34 -8.63 -14.86
N GLY A 763 36.31 -9.65 -14.01
CA GLY A 763 37.46 -10.50 -13.69
C GLY A 763 38.05 -10.31 -12.30
N ASN A 764 37.73 -9.23 -11.60
CA ASN A 764 38.24 -8.96 -10.24
C ASN A 764 37.71 -9.99 -9.24
N ASP A 765 38.39 -10.18 -8.11
CA ASP A 765 37.79 -10.90 -6.99
C ASP A 765 37.09 -9.95 -6.00
N THR A 766 36.41 -10.52 -5.00
CA THR A 766 35.65 -9.74 -4.02
C THR A 766 36.51 -8.78 -3.21
N TYR A 767 37.77 -9.10 -2.96
CA TYR A 767 38.69 -8.21 -2.24
C TYR A 767 39.06 -7.02 -3.14
N GLU A 768 39.51 -7.30 -4.36
CA GLU A 768 39.93 -6.29 -5.34
C GLU A 768 38.79 -5.36 -5.73
N ALA A 769 37.59 -5.91 -5.95
CA ALA A 769 36.41 -5.15 -6.28
C ALA A 769 36.06 -4.10 -5.21
N ASN A 770 36.20 -4.44 -3.92
CA ASN A 770 35.96 -3.49 -2.83
C ASN A 770 37.00 -2.37 -2.81
N ILE A 771 38.29 -2.72 -2.98
CA ILE A 771 39.37 -1.73 -3.02
C ILE A 771 39.22 -0.79 -4.23
N LEU A 772 38.84 -1.30 -5.40
CA LEU A 772 38.58 -0.51 -6.60
C LEU A 772 37.43 0.50 -6.41
N LEU A 773 36.42 0.14 -5.61
CA LEU A 773 35.33 1.04 -5.21
C LEU A 773 35.70 1.98 -4.06
N ARG A 774 36.97 1.99 -3.61
CA ARG A 774 37.49 2.79 -2.48
C ARG A 774 36.85 2.45 -1.14
N HIS A 775 36.37 1.21 -0.99
CA HIS A 775 35.90 0.67 0.28
C HIS A 775 36.98 -0.18 0.94
N PRO A 776 37.00 -0.33 2.28
CA PRO A 776 37.84 -1.32 2.94
C PRO A 776 37.43 -2.73 2.50
N ALA A 777 38.38 -3.67 2.53
CA ALA A 777 38.12 -5.06 2.16
C ALA A 777 37.04 -5.73 3.03
N ASP A 778 36.96 -5.33 4.30
CA ASP A 778 35.92 -5.73 5.25
C ASP A 778 35.62 -4.56 6.20
N ALA A 779 34.41 -4.01 6.16
CA ALA A 779 33.99 -2.88 7.01
C ALA A 779 33.17 -3.35 8.23
N ARG A 780 33.07 -4.65 8.47
CA ARG A 780 32.18 -5.19 9.51
C ARG A 780 32.75 -5.00 10.91
N SER A 781 31.87 -4.70 11.84
CA SER A 781 32.14 -4.69 13.28
C SER A 781 31.24 -5.68 14.01
N TYR A 782 31.82 -6.45 14.93
CA TYR A 782 31.12 -7.50 15.68
C TYR A 782 30.84 -7.14 17.14
N GLY A 783 31.25 -5.95 17.62
CA GLY A 783 30.97 -5.55 19.00
C GLY A 783 29.47 -5.45 19.32
N LEU A 784 28.64 -5.11 18.32
CA LEU A 784 27.18 -5.15 18.45
C LEU A 784 26.65 -6.58 18.69
N ALA A 785 27.23 -7.57 18.01
CA ALA A 785 26.88 -8.97 18.26
C ALA A 785 27.26 -9.43 19.67
N THR A 786 28.43 -9.03 20.17
CA THR A 786 28.84 -9.31 21.55
C THR A 786 27.85 -8.72 22.55
N ALA A 787 27.44 -7.46 22.38
CA ALA A 787 26.45 -6.81 23.23
C ALA A 787 25.08 -7.52 23.21
N MET A 788 24.59 -7.91 22.02
CA MET A 788 23.35 -8.68 21.89
C MET A 788 23.43 -10.06 22.56
N LEU A 789 24.58 -10.74 22.46
CA LEU A 789 24.79 -12.03 23.15
C LEU A 789 24.78 -11.87 24.68
N MET A 790 25.40 -10.81 25.21
CA MET A 790 25.34 -10.51 26.64
C MET A 790 23.91 -10.28 27.13
N ASP A 791 23.12 -9.53 26.35
CA ASP A 791 21.73 -9.27 26.66
C ASP A 791 20.85 -10.53 26.62
N LEU A 792 21.09 -11.44 25.66
CA LEU A 792 20.45 -12.77 25.60
C LEU A 792 20.88 -13.74 26.72
N GLY A 793 21.76 -13.31 27.63
CA GLY A 793 22.28 -14.14 28.71
C GLY A 793 23.30 -15.19 28.24
N LEU A 794 23.89 -15.00 27.07
CA LEU A 794 24.93 -15.87 26.49
C LEU A 794 26.36 -15.36 26.74
N GLY A 795 26.52 -14.28 27.51
CA GLY A 795 27.82 -13.80 28.00
C GLY A 795 28.30 -14.52 29.27
N GLY A 796 29.53 -14.22 29.67
CA GLY A 796 30.19 -14.78 30.86
C GLY A 796 30.82 -16.17 30.65
N ASP A 797 31.25 -16.81 31.74
CA ASP A 797 32.17 -17.96 31.71
C ASP A 797 31.57 -19.27 31.20
N ARG A 798 30.24 -19.37 31.10
CA ARG A 798 29.52 -20.55 30.57
C ARG A 798 29.95 -20.85 29.15
N GLY A 799 30.13 -19.81 28.35
CA GLY A 799 30.59 -19.86 26.97
C GLY A 799 29.59 -20.44 25.96
N ILE A 800 29.97 -20.37 24.68
CA ILE A 800 29.14 -20.74 23.53
C ILE A 800 29.90 -21.65 22.56
N ARG A 801 29.14 -22.35 21.70
CA ARG A 801 29.69 -23.00 20.51
C ARG A 801 29.45 -22.13 19.29
N LEU A 802 30.50 -21.63 18.66
CA LEU A 802 30.40 -20.64 17.58
C LEU A 802 30.52 -21.30 16.19
N LEU A 803 29.49 -21.12 15.37
CA LEU A 803 29.46 -21.50 13.95
C LEU A 803 30.21 -20.44 13.12
N THR A 804 31.48 -20.69 12.82
CA THR A 804 32.29 -19.78 11.99
C THR A 804 33.43 -20.52 11.31
N ASN A 805 33.77 -20.07 10.10
CA ASN A 805 35.01 -20.43 9.42
C ASN A 805 36.12 -19.38 9.57
N ASN A 806 35.76 -18.17 10.00
CA ASN A 806 36.69 -17.04 10.14
C ASN A 806 37.31 -17.05 11.56
N PRO A 807 38.64 -17.16 11.71
CA PRO A 807 39.33 -17.09 13.00
C PRO A 807 39.20 -15.70 13.65
N ASP A 808 39.28 -14.61 12.89
CA ASP A 808 39.18 -13.24 13.41
C ASP A 808 37.81 -12.98 14.03
N LYS A 809 36.76 -13.60 13.46
CA LYS A 809 35.40 -13.55 14.01
C LYS A 809 35.31 -14.20 15.39
N VAL A 810 36.13 -15.21 15.69
CA VAL A 810 36.16 -15.82 17.03
C VAL A 810 36.61 -14.79 18.05
N HIS A 811 37.75 -14.13 17.82
CA HIS A 811 38.28 -13.09 18.70
C HIS A 811 37.36 -11.86 18.78
N ALA A 812 36.79 -11.43 17.65
CA ALA A 812 35.92 -10.27 17.61
C ALA A 812 34.62 -10.46 18.40
N VAL A 813 34.11 -11.70 18.48
CA VAL A 813 32.90 -12.03 19.25
C VAL A 813 33.19 -12.11 20.75
N GLU A 814 34.39 -12.56 21.15
CA GLU A 814 34.74 -12.60 22.58
C GLU A 814 34.73 -11.21 23.22
N GLY A 815 35.03 -10.17 22.43
CA GLY A 815 35.04 -8.78 22.88
C GLY A 815 36.33 -8.39 23.62
N PRO A 816 36.54 -7.09 23.89
CA PRO A 816 37.78 -6.58 24.48
C PRO A 816 38.02 -7.08 25.91
N GLY A 817 36.94 -7.26 26.69
CA GLY A 817 36.97 -7.77 28.06
C GLY A 817 36.74 -9.28 28.17
N ARG A 818 36.66 -10.00 27.05
CA ARG A 818 36.25 -11.41 26.98
C ARG A 818 34.85 -11.64 27.56
N GLU A 819 33.93 -10.73 27.23
CA GLU A 819 32.55 -10.71 27.69
C GLU A 819 31.76 -11.95 27.25
N VAL A 820 32.17 -12.58 26.15
CA VAL A 820 31.66 -13.86 25.66
C VAL A 820 32.84 -14.82 25.52
N VAL A 821 32.68 -16.07 25.99
CA VAL A 821 33.73 -17.10 25.86
C VAL A 821 33.36 -18.08 24.74
N VAL A 822 34.19 -18.22 23.71
CA VAL A 822 33.98 -19.24 22.68
C VAL A 822 34.70 -20.52 23.09
N ARG A 823 33.95 -21.55 23.52
CA ARG A 823 34.52 -22.83 24.01
C ARG A 823 34.85 -23.76 22.86
N GLU A 824 33.98 -23.82 21.87
CA GLU A 824 34.21 -24.62 20.67
C GLU A 824 33.84 -23.83 19.42
N ARG A 825 34.63 -24.05 18.37
CA ARG A 825 34.30 -23.64 17.02
C ARG A 825 33.67 -24.81 16.30
N VAL A 826 32.51 -24.58 15.70
CA VAL A 826 31.84 -25.53 14.81
C VAL A 826 32.06 -25.08 13.37
N ALA A 827 32.70 -25.92 12.56
CA ALA A 827 33.05 -25.57 11.19
C ALA A 827 31.82 -25.57 10.26
N MET A 828 31.71 -24.55 9.42
CA MET A 828 30.62 -24.39 8.44
C MET A 828 31.11 -24.80 7.05
N VAL A 829 31.42 -26.08 6.86
CA VAL A 829 31.89 -26.58 5.56
C VAL A 829 30.73 -26.58 4.55
N PRO A 830 30.92 -26.04 3.33
CA PRO A 830 29.92 -26.07 2.26
C PRO A 830 29.33 -27.47 2.04
N ILE A 831 28.03 -27.55 1.79
CA ILE A 831 27.34 -28.84 1.62
C ILE A 831 27.87 -29.57 0.37
N ALA A 832 28.20 -28.81 -0.68
CA ALA A 832 28.84 -29.34 -1.88
C ALA A 832 30.15 -30.08 -1.57
N TRP A 833 30.98 -29.55 -0.68
CA TRP A 833 32.24 -30.20 -0.31
C TRP A 833 31.99 -31.43 0.56
N LYS A 834 31.06 -31.36 1.53
CA LYS A 834 30.71 -32.49 2.40
C LYS A 834 30.13 -33.69 1.64
N THR A 835 29.45 -33.45 0.52
CA THR A 835 28.69 -34.47 -0.21
C THR A 835 29.35 -34.88 -1.53
N GLY A 836 30.60 -34.47 -1.79
CA GLY A 836 31.24 -34.70 -3.08
C GLY A 836 30.47 -34.07 -4.26
N GLY A 837 29.68 -33.04 -3.96
CA GLY A 837 28.82 -32.35 -4.91
C GLY A 837 27.44 -32.99 -5.12
N GLU A 838 27.01 -34.00 -4.37
CA GLU A 838 25.63 -34.50 -4.57
C GLU A 838 24.56 -33.48 -4.16
N LYS A 839 24.87 -32.59 -3.20
CA LYS A 839 23.96 -31.56 -2.66
C LYS A 839 24.68 -30.23 -2.47
N GLY A 840 23.95 -29.14 -2.30
CA GLY A 840 24.51 -27.80 -2.06
C GLY A 840 24.73 -26.98 -3.33
N ILE A 841 25.25 -25.76 -3.16
CA ILE A 841 25.47 -24.82 -4.28
C ILE A 841 26.70 -25.25 -5.08
N LYS A 842 26.54 -25.38 -6.41
CA LYS A 842 27.64 -25.60 -7.36
C LYS A 842 27.69 -24.48 -8.39
N SER A 843 28.77 -23.73 -8.38
CA SER A 843 29.05 -22.69 -9.37
C SER A 843 30.53 -22.35 -9.38
N GLU A 844 31.03 -21.80 -10.48
CA GLU A 844 32.41 -21.32 -10.55
C GLU A 844 32.58 -20.09 -9.64
N GLU A 845 31.56 -19.27 -9.53
CA GLU A 845 31.54 -18.05 -8.73
C GLU A 845 31.65 -18.34 -7.23
N VAL A 846 30.95 -19.36 -6.70
CA VAL A 846 31.06 -19.72 -5.28
C VAL A 846 32.43 -20.31 -4.96
N GLU A 847 33.01 -21.09 -5.87
CA GLU A 847 34.36 -21.65 -5.69
C GLU A 847 35.42 -20.54 -5.70
N LYS A 848 35.33 -19.57 -6.62
CA LYS A 848 36.20 -18.37 -6.63
C LYS A 848 36.03 -17.52 -5.36
N TYR A 849 34.81 -17.43 -4.85
CA TYR A 849 34.53 -16.72 -3.60
C TYR A 849 35.12 -17.45 -2.38
N LEU A 850 35.00 -18.78 -2.32
CA LEU A 850 35.55 -19.63 -1.26
C LEU A 850 37.08 -19.65 -1.29
N SER A 851 37.70 -19.70 -2.47
CA SER A 851 39.17 -19.58 -2.60
C SER A 851 39.65 -18.23 -2.08
N THR A 852 38.98 -17.13 -2.44
CA THR A 852 39.28 -15.79 -1.91
C THR A 852 39.18 -15.75 -0.38
N LYS A 853 38.18 -16.42 0.22
CA LYS A 853 38.04 -16.52 1.68
C LYS A 853 39.23 -17.26 2.33
N ILE A 854 39.73 -18.30 1.70
CA ILE A 854 40.86 -19.10 2.22
C ILE A 854 42.17 -18.34 2.04
N GLU A 855 42.44 -17.88 0.82
CA GLU A 855 43.73 -17.28 0.44
C GLU A 855 43.91 -15.87 0.99
N LYS A 856 42.92 -14.99 0.81
CA LYS A 856 43.03 -13.57 1.18
C LYS A 856 42.51 -13.29 2.60
N PHE A 857 41.45 -13.97 3.04
CA PHE A 857 40.84 -13.78 4.37
C PHE A 857 41.21 -14.86 5.41
N LYS A 858 42.09 -15.81 5.06
CA LYS A 858 42.63 -16.84 5.98
C LYS A 858 41.55 -17.66 6.69
N HIS A 859 40.42 -17.91 6.05
CA HIS A 859 39.38 -18.77 6.61
C HIS A 859 39.89 -20.20 6.78
N MET A 860 39.58 -20.81 7.93
CA MET A 860 39.94 -22.21 8.24
C MET A 860 38.95 -23.17 7.57
N LEU A 861 39.07 -23.31 6.26
CA LEU A 861 38.34 -24.26 5.41
C LEU A 861 39.36 -25.10 4.64
N ASP A 862 39.13 -26.41 4.56
CA ASP A 862 39.96 -27.35 3.81
C ASP A 862 39.05 -28.16 2.88
N GLN A 863 39.47 -28.42 1.65
CA GLN A 863 38.67 -29.05 0.58
C GLN A 863 38.63 -30.59 0.69
N LYS A 864 39.10 -31.15 1.81
CA LYS A 864 39.32 -32.60 1.99
C LYS A 864 38.09 -33.48 1.85
#